data_AF-A0A8J7MU56-F1
#
_entry.id   AF-A0A8J7MU56-F1
#
_cell.length_a   1.000
_cell.length_b   1.000
_cell.length_c   1.000
_cell.angle_alpha   90.00
_cell.angle_beta   90.00
_cell.angle_gamma   90.00
#
_symmetry.space_group_name_H-M   'P 1'
#
loop_
_entity.id
_entity.type
_entity.pdbx_description
1 polymer ?
#
loop_
_entity_poly.entity_id
_entity_poly.type
_entity_poly.pdbx_seq_one_letter_code
_entity_poly.pdbx_strand_id
1 'polypeptide(L)'
;MKQFVLTLLSAAFVAGSAVAQVATTPKALSGLKSTLPATRMSQRAGMATPSAKIGLANATGRMHVMADDETVTRNPKELSYQVAGNEINSYMGIGSTGLSLSTLQKAGITGIGYAAAFPAIVTDRFAGNKVGLINFVAWMGKYTDAKVFVGTMANDQGDINVLWSAPVTVKTPTPVKQNGKTVYQPQATSVVCDYVIPDTLKSELFIGWVAGGTAYDSNDPFVSQEGKPLGMIYYPDFTNTGYGAFMMGSTGNDDVFAVTMMSGQNYYYNAPIWVQTTGKGGLKTNDAAILAIDDARNFAGKNGEATVQLMSLGTDSISSIEYTVENGGSTKTYTKSFAGEYGLQYMTTTQLALPMDMPATAGRTDAKFTITKVNGVADEYTAKTENEGPLPVIALPAEAYKRIPVVEELTSTACGWCPLGIAEFNRLADSTDAKKIVKVAVHGPFNRENDPLTCSDYSAFFNNFSSSLPSVLLNRQIKLAPENMLQACRYMNSLPCEASLTVKGNNGLAGPNISTTVKFNIDVPANQYALAYVLTEDGVSGVDQVNNFAAIKYMYTYQGQTGYKSYIEAWKKDPYLWALASATINPKTGTSKFNMNHVARAFTEAGENEAGILPALKAGEEWTNSYNLKWPKNLTPAVNKGNCSVAVYLVDASTGKIVTGCQTKLGETNTVDETMTGINDVTVANNAADAQISTVDGAFVVKAHNATARVFDAQGRLVSSATVDGEVSLPTFGTGLFIIRVDQAGRSTTQKALF
;
A
#
# COMPACT_ATOMS: atom_id res chain seq x y z
N MET A 1 -25.98 -36.17 -35.72
CA MET A 1 -26.06 -34.77 -35.23
C MET A 1 -24.87 -34.48 -34.33
N LYS A 2 -23.86 -33.83 -34.89
CA LYS A 2 -22.67 -33.25 -34.23
C LYS A 2 -22.51 -31.84 -34.82
N GLN A 3 -21.87 -30.93 -34.10
CA GLN A 3 -21.90 -29.46 -34.30
C GLN A 3 -23.20 -28.79 -33.80
N PHE A 4 -23.20 -28.34 -32.54
CA PHE A 4 -23.93 -27.12 -32.08
C PHE A 4 -23.59 -26.68 -30.62
N VAL A 5 -22.50 -27.19 -30.03
CA VAL A 5 -22.15 -26.96 -28.59
C VAL A 5 -20.74 -26.37 -28.41
N LEU A 6 -20.09 -25.90 -29.48
CA LEU A 6 -18.68 -25.43 -29.45
C LEU A 6 -18.51 -23.91 -29.60
N THR A 7 -19.54 -23.12 -29.28
CA THR A 7 -19.60 -21.68 -29.60
C THR A 7 -19.91 -20.75 -28.41
N LEU A 8 -19.87 -21.26 -27.18
CA LEU A 8 -20.24 -20.49 -25.97
C LEU A 8 -19.18 -20.49 -24.84
N LEU A 9 -17.97 -21.00 -25.11
CA LEU A 9 -16.86 -21.05 -24.13
C LEU A 9 -15.54 -20.42 -24.60
N SER A 10 -15.54 -19.77 -25.76
CA SER A 10 -14.39 -19.00 -26.31
C SER A 10 -14.54 -17.48 -26.17
N ALA A 11 -15.53 -17.01 -25.40
CA ALA A 11 -15.83 -15.59 -25.16
C ALA A 11 -15.63 -15.15 -23.69
N ALA A 12 -14.83 -15.91 -22.92
CA ALA A 12 -14.56 -15.65 -21.50
C ALA A 12 -13.09 -15.24 -21.22
N PHE A 13 -12.49 -14.54 -22.18
CA PHE A 13 -11.33 -13.66 -21.99
C PHE A 13 -11.59 -12.42 -22.86
N VAL A 14 -11.19 -11.23 -22.40
CA VAL A 14 -11.57 -9.90 -22.93
C VAL A 14 -13.00 -9.45 -22.56
N ALA A 15 -13.14 -8.85 -21.36
CA ALA A 15 -14.17 -7.85 -21.06
C ALA A 15 -13.79 -7.05 -19.80
N GLY A 16 -12.99 -6.00 -19.97
CA GLY A 16 -12.72 -5.02 -18.91
C GLY A 16 -13.69 -3.83 -18.97
N SER A 17 -14.24 -3.46 -17.82
CA SER A 17 -14.51 -2.08 -17.38
C SER A 17 -15.46 -1.11 -18.14
N ALA A 18 -16.70 -0.91 -17.64
CA ALA A 18 -17.51 0.34 -17.81
C ALA A 18 -18.43 0.66 -16.59
N VAL A 19 -18.23 1.78 -15.85
CA VAL A 19 -19.19 2.29 -14.81
C VAL A 19 -19.92 3.51 -15.37
N ALA A 20 -21.15 3.76 -14.93
CA ALA A 20 -21.92 4.95 -15.30
C ALA A 20 -22.04 5.98 -14.17
N GLN A 21 -22.28 7.23 -14.56
CA GLN A 21 -22.53 8.40 -13.70
C GLN A 21 -23.99 8.58 -13.29
N VAL A 22 -24.22 9.47 -12.31
CA VAL A 22 -25.32 10.48 -12.25
C VAL A 22 -24.75 11.70 -11.50
N ALA A 23 -24.92 12.99 -11.83
CA ALA A 23 -25.19 13.79 -13.06
C ALA A 23 -24.79 15.27 -12.70
N THR A 24 -24.84 16.34 -13.51
CA THR A 24 -25.47 16.70 -14.80
C THR A 24 -24.55 17.61 -15.65
N THR A 25 -24.09 17.08 -16.79
CA THR A 25 -23.60 17.82 -17.98
C THR A 25 -23.72 16.84 -19.17
N PRO A 26 -23.70 17.29 -20.45
CA PRO A 26 -24.16 16.47 -21.58
C PRO A 26 -23.51 15.08 -21.70
N LYS A 27 -24.36 14.04 -21.65
CA LYS A 27 -24.05 12.60 -21.44
C LYS A 27 -23.13 11.89 -22.46
N ALA A 28 -22.54 12.58 -23.43
CA ALA A 28 -21.84 11.93 -24.55
C ALA A 28 -20.34 11.66 -24.30
N LEU A 29 -19.62 12.57 -23.61
CA LEU A 29 -18.16 12.49 -23.45
C LEU A 29 -17.70 11.73 -22.20
N SER A 30 -18.59 11.52 -21.23
CA SER A 30 -18.23 11.19 -19.84
C SER A 30 -17.91 9.71 -19.58
N GLY A 31 -18.18 8.81 -20.52
CA GLY A 31 -17.94 7.37 -20.33
C GLY A 31 -16.48 6.92 -20.55
N LEU A 32 -15.63 7.80 -21.10
CA LEU A 32 -14.26 7.49 -21.52
C LEU A 32 -13.21 8.48 -21.01
N LYS A 33 -13.62 9.60 -20.40
CA LYS A 33 -12.68 10.40 -19.59
C LYS A 33 -12.39 9.67 -18.30
N SER A 34 -11.11 9.55 -17.93
CA SER A 34 -10.75 8.88 -16.69
C SER A 34 -11.14 9.76 -15.50
N THR A 35 -12.06 9.29 -14.66
CA THR A 35 -12.27 9.87 -13.32
C THR A 35 -11.10 9.48 -12.43
N LEU A 36 -9.98 10.17 -12.61
CA LEU A 36 -8.81 10.11 -11.74
C LEU A 36 -9.01 11.19 -10.69
N PRO A 37 -9.23 10.85 -9.41
CA PRO A 37 -9.18 11.86 -8.35
C PRO A 37 -7.81 12.52 -8.41
N ALA A 38 -7.75 13.85 -8.51
CA ALA A 38 -6.48 14.59 -8.50
C ALA A 38 -5.67 14.26 -7.24
N THR A 39 -6.37 13.94 -6.15
CA THR A 39 -5.82 13.42 -4.89
C THR A 39 -5.12 12.06 -5.01
N ARG A 40 -5.52 11.16 -5.91
CA ARG A 40 -4.90 9.82 -6.06
C ARG A 40 -3.58 9.83 -6.84
N MET A 41 -3.33 10.85 -7.66
CA MET A 41 -2.04 10.99 -8.34
C MET A 41 -1.07 11.81 -7.50
N SER A 42 -1.48 12.98 -6.97
CA SER A 42 -0.63 13.78 -6.08
C SER A 42 -0.13 12.96 -4.86
N GLN A 43 -0.98 12.06 -4.35
CA GLN A 43 -0.67 11.09 -3.29
C GLN A 43 0.62 10.27 -3.46
N ARG A 44 1.12 10.10 -4.68
CA ARG A 44 2.24 9.18 -4.96
C ARG A 44 3.62 9.85 -5.01
N ALA A 45 3.71 11.17 -4.88
CA ALA A 45 5.00 11.86 -4.91
C ALA A 45 5.07 13.22 -4.19
N GLY A 46 3.97 13.72 -3.60
CA GLY A 46 4.05 14.97 -2.84
C GLY A 46 2.79 15.29 -2.04
N MET A 47 2.99 15.70 -0.79
CA MET A 47 1.96 16.01 0.22
C MET A 47 1.27 14.78 0.85
N ALA A 48 1.53 14.60 2.14
CA ALA A 48 0.88 13.61 2.98
C ALA A 48 -0.64 13.87 3.11
N THR A 49 -1.43 13.18 2.29
CA THR A 49 -2.87 13.00 2.56
C THR A 49 -3.06 12.05 3.76
N PRO A 50 -4.27 11.95 4.35
CA PRO A 50 -4.54 10.97 5.40
C PRO A 50 -4.18 9.52 5.02
N SER A 51 -4.27 9.18 3.73
CA SER A 51 -3.85 7.88 3.17
C SER A 51 -2.34 7.61 3.27
N ALA A 52 -1.51 8.63 3.43
CA ALA A 52 -0.06 8.50 3.63
C ALA A 52 0.33 8.23 5.09
N LYS A 53 -0.62 8.29 6.03
CA LYS A 53 -0.37 8.05 7.47
C LYS A 53 -0.85 6.68 7.93
N ILE A 54 -1.87 6.13 7.27
CA ILE A 54 -2.46 4.83 7.57
C ILE A 54 -1.79 3.75 6.72
N GLY A 55 -0.88 2.99 7.35
CA GLY A 55 -0.14 1.90 6.72
C GLY A 55 0.58 2.34 5.44
N LEU A 56 1.69 3.05 5.63
CA LEU A 56 2.61 3.47 4.56
C LEU A 56 2.67 2.41 3.43
N ALA A 57 2.41 2.85 2.22
CA ALA A 57 2.18 1.91 1.13
C ALA A 57 3.50 1.24 0.72
N ASN A 58 3.54 -0.10 0.81
CA ASN A 58 4.62 -0.91 0.25
C ASN A 58 4.74 -0.68 -1.25
N ALA A 59 5.67 0.20 -1.64
CA ALA A 59 6.08 0.37 -3.03
C ALA A 59 7.10 -0.73 -3.38
N THR A 60 6.61 -1.88 -3.83
CA THR A 60 7.46 -2.92 -4.44
C THR A 60 7.80 -2.53 -5.88
N GLY A 61 8.67 -1.52 -6.02
CA GLY A 61 9.32 -1.22 -7.29
C GLY A 61 10.43 -2.24 -7.59
N ARG A 62 10.47 -2.73 -8.82
CA ARG A 62 11.70 -3.30 -9.43
C ARG A 62 12.07 -2.45 -10.65
N MET A 63 13.22 -2.72 -11.26
CA MET A 63 13.82 -1.82 -12.25
C MET A 63 12.97 -1.59 -13.49
N HIS A 64 13.03 -0.37 -14.03
CA HIS A 64 12.93 -0.19 -15.48
C HIS A 64 13.97 -1.07 -16.19
N VAL A 65 13.57 -1.79 -17.24
CA VAL A 65 14.47 -2.64 -18.07
C VAL A 65 15.44 -1.82 -18.94
N MET A 66 15.49 -0.49 -18.76
CA MET A 66 16.44 0.42 -19.40
C MET A 66 17.71 0.65 -18.55
N ALA A 67 17.82 -0.04 -17.40
CA ALA A 67 18.99 -0.05 -16.52
C ALA A 67 19.60 -1.46 -16.44
N ASP A 68 19.64 -2.15 -17.58
CA ASP A 68 20.47 -3.33 -17.83
C ASP A 68 21.88 -2.85 -18.23
N ASP A 69 22.92 -3.58 -17.83
CA ASP A 69 24.36 -3.27 -18.03
C ASP A 69 24.89 -1.91 -17.49
N GLU A 70 25.05 -1.83 -16.16
CA GLU A 70 26.11 -1.14 -15.38
C GLU A 70 26.45 0.36 -15.64
N THR A 71 25.89 1.05 -16.62
CA THR A 71 26.52 2.26 -17.20
C THR A 71 25.61 3.43 -17.58
N VAL A 72 24.28 3.31 -17.44
CA VAL A 72 23.33 4.37 -17.86
C VAL A 72 23.30 5.54 -16.85
N THR A 73 24.28 6.44 -16.97
CA THR A 73 24.32 7.69 -16.18
C THR A 73 23.18 8.61 -16.62
N ARG A 74 22.24 8.91 -15.71
CA ARG A 74 21.12 9.80 -16.04
C ARG A 74 21.58 11.24 -16.27
N ASN A 75 21.17 11.84 -17.39
CA ASN A 75 21.45 13.25 -17.67
C ASN A 75 20.71 14.16 -16.66
N PRO A 76 21.40 14.96 -15.83
CA PRO A 76 20.77 15.79 -14.79
C PRO A 76 19.91 16.93 -15.35
N LYS A 77 19.96 17.20 -16.67
CA LYS A 77 19.10 18.19 -17.34
C LYS A 77 17.82 17.60 -17.94
N GLU A 78 17.61 16.28 -17.87
CA GLU A 78 16.41 15.62 -18.38
C GLU A 78 15.38 15.33 -17.28
N LEU A 79 14.17 15.84 -17.49
CA LEU A 79 13.02 15.65 -16.60
C LEU A 79 12.51 14.19 -16.66
N SER A 80 12.59 13.61 -17.85
CA SER A 80 12.33 12.20 -18.17
C SER A 80 13.59 11.33 -18.04
N TYR A 81 13.42 10.01 -18.13
CA TYR A 81 14.54 9.17 -18.57
C TYR A 81 14.91 9.50 -20.03
N GLN A 82 16.19 9.33 -20.36
CA GLN A 82 16.68 9.49 -21.72
C GLN A 82 16.40 8.21 -22.52
N VAL A 83 15.94 8.36 -23.77
CA VAL A 83 15.74 7.23 -24.71
C VAL A 83 16.42 7.62 -26.03
N ALA A 84 17.74 7.40 -26.14
CA ALA A 84 18.58 8.08 -27.14
C ALA A 84 19.45 7.17 -28.03
N GLY A 85 19.23 5.86 -28.05
CA GLY A 85 20.03 4.94 -28.86
C GLY A 85 19.37 3.59 -29.12
N ASN A 86 20.15 2.52 -28.93
CA ASN A 86 19.75 1.12 -29.16
C ASN A 86 18.53 0.72 -28.30
N GLU A 87 18.33 1.40 -27.17
CA GLU A 87 17.16 1.37 -26.29
C GLU A 87 15.84 1.39 -27.07
N ILE A 88 15.76 2.24 -28.10
CA ILE A 88 14.57 2.43 -28.95
C ILE A 88 14.22 1.16 -29.74
N ASN A 89 15.23 0.34 -30.04
CA ASN A 89 15.11 -0.85 -30.86
C ASN A 89 15.11 -2.17 -30.05
N SER A 90 15.69 -2.17 -28.85
CA SER A 90 15.83 -3.37 -28.01
C SER A 90 14.69 -3.57 -27.02
N TYR A 91 14.09 -2.50 -26.47
CA TYR A 91 13.18 -2.59 -25.33
C TYR A 91 11.78 -2.00 -25.55
N MET A 92 11.54 -1.33 -26.68
CA MET A 92 10.22 -0.78 -27.02
C MET A 92 9.28 -1.86 -27.58
N GLY A 93 8.15 -2.07 -26.91
CA GLY A 93 7.09 -2.97 -27.31
C GLY A 93 5.89 -2.23 -27.92
N ILE A 94 5.01 -2.97 -28.61
CA ILE A 94 3.80 -2.42 -29.22
C ILE A 94 2.59 -2.97 -28.48
N GLY A 95 1.81 -2.07 -27.90
CA GLY A 95 0.76 -2.36 -26.93
C GLY A 95 -0.62 -2.03 -27.46
N SER A 96 -1.58 -2.87 -27.08
CA SER A 96 -3.00 -2.56 -27.24
C SER A 96 -3.40 -1.49 -26.23
N THR A 97 -3.98 -0.39 -26.71
CA THR A 97 -4.66 0.60 -25.85
C THR A 97 -5.95 0.09 -25.21
N GLY A 98 -6.47 -1.06 -25.67
CA GLY A 98 -7.80 -1.57 -25.30
C GLY A 98 -8.98 -0.82 -25.96
N LEU A 99 -8.74 0.32 -26.61
CA LEU A 99 -9.76 1.19 -27.21
C LEU A 99 -9.64 1.23 -28.73
N SER A 100 -10.73 0.95 -29.45
CA SER A 100 -10.79 1.10 -30.90
C SER A 100 -11.12 2.53 -31.32
N LEU A 101 -10.70 2.92 -32.54
CA LEU A 101 -11.06 4.21 -33.14
C LEU A 101 -12.58 4.44 -33.12
N SER A 102 -13.36 3.41 -33.48
CA SER A 102 -14.83 3.47 -33.50
C SER A 102 -15.46 3.61 -32.10
N THR A 103 -14.76 3.22 -31.03
CA THR A 103 -15.20 3.45 -29.65
C THR A 103 -14.97 4.91 -29.23
N LEU A 104 -13.81 5.47 -29.59
CA LEU A 104 -13.46 6.88 -29.33
C LEU A 104 -14.38 7.86 -30.09
N GLN A 105 -14.61 7.60 -31.38
CA GLN A 105 -15.50 8.40 -32.22
C GLN A 105 -16.95 8.43 -31.71
N LYS A 106 -17.47 7.29 -31.21
CA LYS A 106 -18.80 7.22 -30.59
C LYS A 106 -18.93 8.06 -29.30
N ALA A 107 -17.81 8.34 -28.63
CA ALA A 107 -17.74 9.20 -27.46
C ALA A 107 -17.40 10.67 -27.79
N GLY A 108 -17.35 11.03 -29.08
CA GLY A 108 -16.97 12.38 -29.52
C GLY A 108 -15.48 12.70 -29.39
N ILE A 109 -14.63 11.71 -29.17
CA ILE A 109 -13.17 11.87 -29.08
C ILE A 109 -12.61 11.76 -30.51
N THR A 110 -12.14 12.88 -31.05
CA THR A 110 -11.69 13.02 -32.44
C THR A 110 -10.16 13.06 -32.56
N GLY A 111 -9.47 13.47 -31.49
CA GLY A 111 -8.01 13.41 -31.37
C GLY A 111 -7.53 12.49 -30.25
N ILE A 112 -6.36 11.90 -30.44
CA ILE A 112 -5.66 11.05 -29.45
C ILE A 112 -4.20 11.47 -29.33
N GLY A 113 -3.55 11.06 -28.25
CA GLY A 113 -2.10 11.00 -28.17
C GLY A 113 -1.66 10.44 -26.83
N TYR A 114 -0.45 10.81 -26.41
CA TYR A 114 0.14 10.29 -25.17
C TYR A 114 0.88 11.40 -24.41
N ALA A 115 0.87 11.29 -23.08
CA ALA A 115 1.64 12.13 -22.18
C ALA A 115 2.32 11.33 -21.09
N ALA A 116 3.44 11.85 -20.60
CA ALA A 116 4.03 11.48 -19.32
C ALA A 116 3.65 12.55 -18.28
N ALA A 117 3.46 12.12 -17.04
CA ALA A 117 3.29 13.02 -15.90
C ALA A 117 4.61 13.16 -15.15
N PHE A 118 4.92 14.36 -14.68
CA PHE A 118 6.10 14.66 -13.87
C PHE A 118 5.64 15.25 -12.54
N PRO A 119 5.82 14.55 -11.41
CA PRO A 119 5.32 15.03 -10.13
C PRO A 119 6.09 16.26 -9.63
N ALA A 120 5.43 17.05 -8.77
CA ALA A 120 5.95 18.31 -8.25
C ALA A 120 7.36 18.18 -7.68
N ILE A 121 7.63 17.11 -6.93
CA ILE A 121 8.95 16.81 -6.33
C ILE A 121 10.07 16.65 -7.37
N VAL A 122 9.75 16.14 -8.56
CA VAL A 122 10.69 16.06 -9.68
C VAL A 122 10.82 17.41 -10.37
N THR A 123 9.71 18.07 -10.71
CA THR A 123 9.74 19.36 -11.43
C THR A 123 10.39 20.48 -10.61
N ASP A 124 10.32 20.40 -9.28
CA ASP A 124 10.95 21.33 -8.34
C ASP A 124 12.45 21.45 -8.54
N ARG A 125 13.13 20.32 -8.80
CA ARG A 125 14.57 20.28 -9.09
C ARG A 125 14.92 21.07 -10.36
N PHE A 126 13.95 21.27 -11.25
CA PHE A 126 14.06 22.03 -12.50
C PHE A 126 13.39 23.42 -12.44
N ALA A 127 12.98 23.90 -11.26
CA ALA A 127 12.39 25.23 -11.12
C ALA A 127 13.28 26.34 -11.72
N GLY A 128 12.66 27.24 -12.47
CA GLY A 128 13.32 28.29 -13.24
C GLY A 128 13.98 27.84 -14.55
N ASN A 129 13.99 26.55 -14.89
CA ASN A 129 14.45 26.10 -16.21
C ASN A 129 13.38 26.27 -17.28
N LYS A 130 13.83 26.57 -18.50
CA LYS A 130 13.06 26.39 -19.73
C LYS A 130 12.94 24.88 -20.02
N VAL A 131 11.77 24.40 -20.43
CA VAL A 131 11.55 22.99 -20.83
C VAL A 131 12.39 22.59 -22.05
N GLY A 132 12.79 23.56 -22.88
CA GLY A 132 13.90 23.43 -23.84
C GLY A 132 13.52 22.64 -25.09
N LEU A 133 13.54 21.31 -24.99
CA LEU A 133 13.21 20.39 -26.08
C LEU A 133 12.32 19.25 -25.56
N ILE A 134 11.15 19.09 -26.18
CA ILE A 134 10.27 17.93 -25.98
C ILE A 134 10.46 17.01 -27.17
N ASN A 135 10.80 15.75 -26.90
CA ASN A 135 10.92 14.71 -27.91
C ASN A 135 9.93 13.60 -27.61
N PHE A 136 9.40 12.96 -28.65
CA PHE A 136 8.55 11.80 -28.50
C PHE A 136 8.59 10.89 -29.73
N VAL A 137 8.18 9.65 -29.54
CA VAL A 137 7.95 8.67 -30.62
C VAL A 137 6.47 8.29 -30.63
N ALA A 138 5.85 8.27 -31.82
CA ALA A 138 4.48 7.82 -32.02
C ALA A 138 4.44 6.47 -32.76
N TRP A 139 3.38 5.68 -32.55
CA TRP A 139 3.12 4.50 -33.37
C TRP A 139 2.52 4.86 -34.74
N MET A 140 2.38 3.88 -35.62
CA MET A 140 1.75 4.02 -36.93
C MET A 140 0.34 4.58 -36.81
N GLY A 141 -0.03 5.47 -37.72
CA GLY A 141 -1.31 6.14 -37.75
C GLY A 141 -1.27 7.35 -38.68
N LYS A 142 -2.43 7.81 -39.11
CA LYS A 142 -2.57 9.12 -39.76
C LYS A 142 -2.84 10.14 -38.66
N TYR A 143 -2.03 11.19 -38.61
CA TYR A 143 -2.13 12.24 -37.62
C TYR A 143 -2.27 13.58 -38.34
N THR A 144 -3.35 14.31 -38.05
CA THR A 144 -3.58 15.68 -38.53
C THR A 144 -3.67 16.62 -37.34
N ASP A 145 -3.44 17.92 -37.57
CA ASP A 145 -3.70 18.98 -36.58
C ASP A 145 -3.02 18.72 -35.23
N ALA A 146 -1.85 18.08 -35.29
CA ALA A 146 -1.16 17.57 -34.12
C ALA A 146 -0.44 18.70 -33.38
N LYS A 147 -0.44 18.59 -32.06
CA LYS A 147 0.21 19.54 -31.17
C LYS A 147 0.87 18.86 -29.99
N VAL A 148 2.02 19.40 -29.59
CA VAL A 148 2.64 19.12 -28.28
C VAL A 148 2.03 20.08 -27.27
N PHE A 149 1.84 19.62 -26.03
CA PHE A 149 1.37 20.44 -24.92
C PHE A 149 2.20 20.23 -23.65
N VAL A 150 2.21 21.25 -22.82
CA VAL A 150 2.58 21.20 -21.40
C VAL A 150 1.36 21.69 -20.62
N GLY A 151 0.95 20.97 -19.58
CA GLY A 151 -0.24 21.31 -18.81
C GLY A 151 -0.26 20.72 -17.42
N THR A 152 -1.33 21.01 -16.67
CA THR A 152 -1.57 20.50 -15.31
C THR A 152 -2.98 19.90 -15.25
N MET A 153 -3.24 18.96 -14.34
CA MET A 153 -4.60 18.45 -14.14
C MET A 153 -5.51 19.58 -13.63
N ALA A 154 -6.62 19.81 -14.34
CA ALA A 154 -7.60 20.86 -14.01
C ALA A 154 -8.69 20.37 -13.05
N ASN A 155 -9.06 19.10 -13.10
CA ASN A 155 -10.15 18.51 -12.31
C ASN A 155 -10.05 16.98 -12.20
N ASP A 156 -10.87 16.39 -11.31
CA ASP A 156 -10.99 14.95 -11.10
C ASP A 156 -11.64 14.18 -12.28
N GLN A 157 -11.99 14.88 -13.37
CA GLN A 157 -12.53 14.30 -14.60
C GLN A 157 -11.44 14.12 -15.67
N GLY A 158 -10.18 14.40 -15.32
CA GLY A 158 -9.02 14.19 -16.18
C GLY A 158 -8.74 15.32 -17.17
N ASP A 159 -9.45 16.45 -17.11
CA ASP A 159 -9.19 17.58 -18.00
C ASP A 159 -7.81 18.20 -17.71
N ILE A 160 -7.11 18.63 -18.77
CA ILE A 160 -5.79 19.27 -18.66
C ILE A 160 -5.93 20.77 -18.88
N ASN A 161 -5.50 21.56 -17.91
CA ASN A 161 -5.22 22.97 -18.05
C ASN A 161 -3.91 23.13 -18.84
N VAL A 162 -4.03 23.40 -20.14
CA VAL A 162 -2.89 23.57 -21.05
C VAL A 162 -2.20 24.91 -20.77
N LEU A 163 -0.95 24.85 -20.30
CA LEU A 163 -0.12 26.01 -19.96
C LEU A 163 0.73 26.47 -21.15
N TRP A 164 1.03 25.56 -22.07
CA TRP A 164 1.78 25.82 -23.30
C TRP A 164 1.42 24.79 -24.36
N SER A 165 1.40 25.19 -25.63
CA SER A 165 1.28 24.24 -26.75
C SER A 165 1.92 24.77 -28.03
N ALA A 166 2.30 23.87 -28.92
CA ALA A 166 2.79 24.19 -30.25
C ALA A 166 2.36 23.13 -31.29
N PRO A 167 2.04 23.54 -32.53
CA PRO A 167 1.74 22.60 -33.61
C PRO A 167 2.98 21.77 -33.99
N VAL A 168 2.77 20.53 -34.41
CA VAL A 168 3.85 19.59 -34.76
C VAL A 168 3.44 18.68 -35.92
N THR A 169 4.40 18.29 -36.75
CA THR A 169 4.22 17.15 -37.66
C THR A 169 4.73 15.89 -36.97
N VAL A 170 3.82 15.01 -36.54
CA VAL A 170 4.16 13.73 -35.92
C VAL A 170 4.82 12.81 -36.94
N LYS A 171 6.01 12.29 -36.63
CA LYS A 171 6.69 11.26 -37.43
C LYS A 171 6.23 9.88 -36.98
N THR A 172 5.95 9.00 -37.95
CA THR A 172 5.61 7.59 -37.75
C THR A 172 6.82 6.68 -38.03
N PRO A 173 6.82 5.42 -37.55
CA PRO A 173 7.90 4.47 -37.82
C PRO A 173 8.10 4.19 -39.31
N THR A 174 9.35 4.01 -39.73
CA THR A 174 9.73 3.73 -41.14
C THR A 174 10.00 2.23 -41.32
N PRO A 175 9.43 1.56 -42.34
CA PRO A 175 9.71 0.16 -42.61
C PRO A 175 11.11 -0.03 -43.21
N VAL A 176 11.92 -0.89 -42.57
CA VAL A 176 13.24 -1.32 -43.07
C VAL A 176 13.29 -2.85 -43.22
N LYS A 177 14.26 -3.36 -43.97
CA LYS A 177 14.52 -4.80 -44.07
C LYS A 177 15.67 -5.21 -43.15
N GLN A 178 15.39 -6.11 -42.21
CA GLN A 178 16.40 -6.76 -41.35
C GLN A 178 16.20 -8.27 -41.45
N ASN A 179 17.25 -9.01 -41.82
CA ASN A 179 17.24 -10.47 -41.98
C ASN A 179 16.03 -11.00 -42.79
N GLY A 180 15.69 -10.31 -43.89
CA GLY A 180 14.55 -10.62 -44.78
C GLY A 180 13.17 -10.21 -44.27
N LYS A 181 13.02 -9.89 -42.97
CA LYS A 181 11.76 -9.43 -42.36
C LYS A 181 11.63 -7.90 -42.49
N THR A 182 10.39 -7.42 -42.56
CA THR A 182 10.12 -5.98 -42.38
C THR A 182 10.12 -5.68 -40.89
N VAL A 183 10.92 -4.69 -40.48
CA VAL A 183 10.95 -4.14 -39.11
C VAL A 183 10.61 -2.67 -39.21
N TYR A 184 9.81 -2.14 -38.29
CA TYR A 184 9.37 -0.74 -38.29
C TYR A 184 10.27 0.03 -37.32
N GLN A 185 11.19 0.83 -37.86
CA GLN A 185 12.14 1.62 -37.07
C GLN A 185 11.44 2.87 -36.53
N PRO A 186 11.34 3.06 -35.21
CA PRO A 186 10.65 4.22 -34.65
C PRO A 186 11.32 5.55 -35.05
N GLN A 187 10.56 6.65 -35.05
CA GLN A 187 11.04 7.96 -35.49
C GLN A 187 10.79 9.02 -34.41
N ALA A 188 11.85 9.72 -34.01
CA ALA A 188 11.79 10.80 -33.03
C ALA A 188 11.20 12.09 -33.65
N THR A 189 10.12 12.57 -33.05
CA THR A 189 9.57 13.92 -33.28
C THR A 189 10.11 14.84 -32.19
N SER A 190 10.61 16.02 -32.56
CA SER A 190 11.28 16.95 -31.64
C SER A 190 10.68 18.34 -31.79
N VAL A 191 10.33 18.98 -30.66
CA VAL A 191 9.69 20.30 -30.61
C VAL A 191 10.40 21.16 -29.57
N VAL A 192 10.84 22.35 -29.99
CA VAL A 192 11.39 23.35 -29.08
C VAL A 192 10.28 23.89 -28.19
N CYS A 193 10.49 23.88 -26.88
CA CYS A 193 9.53 24.33 -25.89
C CYS A 193 10.11 25.49 -25.08
N ASP A 194 9.34 26.58 -24.95
CA ASP A 194 9.72 27.77 -24.19
C ASP A 194 8.90 28.03 -22.93
N TYR A 195 8.05 27.08 -22.55
CA TYR A 195 7.53 27.01 -21.18
C TYR A 195 8.68 27.00 -20.15
N VAL A 196 8.58 27.86 -19.14
CA VAL A 196 9.49 27.90 -18.00
C VAL A 196 8.78 27.26 -16.81
N ILE A 197 9.43 26.30 -16.16
CA ILE A 197 8.89 25.61 -14.98
C ILE A 197 8.92 26.61 -13.79
N PRO A 198 7.78 27.04 -13.24
CA PRO A 198 7.79 27.99 -12.12
C PRO A 198 8.13 27.27 -10.82
N ASP A 199 8.82 27.98 -9.91
CA ASP A 199 9.10 27.56 -8.54
C ASP A 199 7.84 27.42 -7.66
N THR A 200 6.74 28.04 -8.09
CA THR A 200 5.41 27.91 -7.47
C THR A 200 4.57 26.73 -8.00
N LEU A 201 5.11 25.86 -8.85
CA LEU A 201 4.36 24.71 -9.38
C LEU A 201 4.11 23.67 -8.26
N LYS A 202 2.85 23.52 -7.84
CA LYS A 202 2.44 22.57 -6.77
C LYS A 202 1.74 21.32 -7.27
N SER A 203 1.59 21.17 -8.58
CA SER A 203 0.85 20.09 -9.24
C SER A 203 1.74 19.36 -10.24
N GLU A 204 1.36 18.13 -10.59
CA GLU A 204 1.96 17.37 -11.67
C GLU A 204 1.96 18.13 -12.99
N LEU A 205 3.08 18.06 -13.71
CA LEU A 205 3.23 18.59 -15.05
C LEU A 205 3.03 17.47 -16.07
N PHE A 206 1.97 17.56 -16.87
CA PHE A 206 1.72 16.67 -18.00
C PHE A 206 2.42 17.23 -19.23
N ILE A 207 3.32 16.44 -19.84
CA ILE A 207 3.96 16.79 -21.11
C ILE A 207 3.70 15.67 -22.11
N GLY A 208 3.16 16.04 -23.25
CA GLY A 208 2.74 15.07 -24.25
C GLY A 208 2.26 15.71 -25.53
N TRP A 209 1.52 14.94 -26.32
CA TRP A 209 0.96 15.38 -27.58
C TRP A 209 -0.46 14.85 -27.77
N VAL A 210 -1.22 15.52 -28.63
CA VAL A 210 -2.49 15.03 -29.19
C VAL A 210 -2.54 15.36 -30.68
N ALA A 211 -3.23 14.54 -31.46
CA ALA A 211 -3.46 14.72 -32.89
C ALA A 211 -4.87 14.28 -33.28
N GLY A 212 -5.49 15.02 -34.20
CA GLY A 212 -6.69 14.60 -34.91
C GLY A 212 -6.38 13.60 -36.03
N GLY A 213 -7.39 13.30 -36.84
CA GLY A 213 -7.21 12.58 -38.11
C GLY A 213 -6.82 11.10 -37.99
N THR A 214 -7.06 10.50 -36.83
CA THR A 214 -6.56 9.22 -36.25
C THR A 214 -6.93 7.93 -37.00
N ALA A 215 -7.06 7.99 -38.32
CA ALA A 215 -7.38 6.86 -39.18
C ALA A 215 -6.25 5.82 -39.20
N TYR A 216 -6.67 4.55 -39.22
CA TYR A 216 -5.82 3.37 -39.36
C TYR A 216 -4.80 3.54 -40.50
N ASP A 217 -3.55 3.15 -40.25
CA ASP A 217 -2.62 2.80 -41.32
C ASP A 217 -2.90 1.35 -41.73
N SER A 218 -3.25 1.14 -43.00
CA SER A 218 -3.46 -0.20 -43.56
C SER A 218 -2.21 -1.08 -43.53
N ASN A 219 -1.04 -0.48 -43.30
CA ASN A 219 0.25 -1.15 -43.18
C ASN A 219 0.64 -1.46 -41.73
N ASP A 220 -0.19 -1.14 -40.72
CA ASP A 220 0.06 -1.49 -39.32
C ASP A 220 -0.09 -3.02 -39.13
N PRO A 221 0.98 -3.77 -38.79
CA PRO A 221 0.92 -5.22 -38.68
C PRO A 221 0.24 -5.72 -37.39
N PHE A 222 -0.08 -4.84 -36.44
CA PHE A 222 -0.77 -5.15 -35.19
C PHE A 222 -2.23 -4.68 -35.19
N VAL A 223 -2.55 -3.60 -35.92
CA VAL A 223 -3.87 -2.94 -35.93
C VAL A 223 -4.35 -2.56 -37.35
N SER A 224 -4.44 -3.56 -38.24
CA SER A 224 -4.79 -3.35 -39.66
C SER A 224 -6.30 -3.20 -39.98
N GLN A 225 -7.20 -3.21 -39.01
CA GLN A 225 -8.66 -3.28 -39.26
C GLN A 225 -9.52 -2.46 -38.29
N GLU A 226 -10.65 -1.95 -38.81
CA GLU A 226 -11.67 -1.24 -38.05
C GLU A 226 -12.21 -2.09 -36.87
N GLY A 227 -12.36 -1.47 -35.71
CA GLY A 227 -12.83 -2.14 -34.50
C GLY A 227 -11.74 -2.88 -33.71
N LYS A 228 -10.51 -2.98 -34.21
CA LYS A 228 -9.35 -3.38 -33.40
C LYS A 228 -8.88 -2.24 -32.47
N PRO A 229 -8.34 -2.54 -31.28
CA PRO A 229 -7.75 -1.53 -30.39
C PRO A 229 -6.56 -0.83 -31.02
N LEU A 230 -6.39 0.46 -30.79
CA LEU A 230 -5.27 1.25 -31.31
C LEU A 230 -3.93 0.81 -30.70
N GLY A 231 -2.88 0.89 -31.50
CA GLY A 231 -1.52 0.54 -31.12
C GLY A 231 -0.76 1.72 -30.51
N MET A 232 0.04 1.44 -29.50
CA MET A 232 0.93 2.38 -28.81
C MET A 232 2.33 1.79 -28.77
N ILE A 233 3.38 2.58 -29.03
CA ILE A 233 4.72 2.15 -28.60
C ILE A 233 4.87 2.50 -27.13
N TYR A 234 5.32 1.53 -26.35
CA TYR A 234 5.61 1.69 -24.93
C TYR A 234 6.91 0.98 -24.56
N TYR A 235 7.39 1.25 -23.36
CA TYR A 235 8.35 0.39 -22.67
C TYR A 235 7.85 0.13 -21.24
N PRO A 236 8.14 -1.04 -20.64
CA PRO A 236 7.55 -1.43 -19.36
C PRO A 236 8.10 -0.58 -18.19
N ASP A 237 7.20 0.02 -17.43
CA ASP A 237 7.47 0.74 -16.18
C ASP A 237 7.20 -0.13 -14.96
N PHE A 238 8.27 -0.41 -14.23
CA PHE A 238 8.25 -1.23 -13.02
C PHE A 238 8.46 -0.41 -11.74
N THR A 239 8.58 0.92 -11.84
CA THR A 239 8.57 1.81 -10.66
C THR A 239 7.25 1.70 -9.89
N ASN A 240 6.21 1.16 -10.54
CA ASN A 240 4.84 1.03 -10.04
C ASN A 240 4.16 2.36 -9.66
N THR A 241 4.76 3.48 -10.07
CA THR A 241 4.25 4.84 -9.81
C THR A 241 3.07 5.20 -10.70
N GLY A 242 3.07 4.75 -11.97
CA GLY A 242 1.99 5.01 -12.94
C GLY A 242 2.12 6.33 -13.71
N TYR A 243 3.16 7.13 -13.45
CA TYR A 243 3.39 8.41 -14.13
C TYR A 243 3.81 8.28 -15.61
N GLY A 244 4.08 7.05 -16.06
CA GLY A 244 4.73 6.73 -17.32
C GLY A 244 3.99 7.06 -18.60
N ALA A 245 2.70 6.74 -18.67
CA ALA A 245 1.89 6.89 -19.89
C ALA A 245 0.42 7.09 -19.57
N PHE A 246 -0.08 8.23 -20.02
CA PHE A 246 -1.49 8.55 -20.09
C PHE A 246 -1.89 8.59 -21.56
N MET A 247 -2.95 7.86 -21.91
CA MET A 247 -3.62 8.06 -23.18
C MET A 247 -4.40 9.38 -23.09
N MET A 248 -4.11 10.29 -24.01
CA MET A 248 -4.71 11.62 -24.08
C MET A 248 -5.78 11.66 -25.17
N GLY A 249 -6.82 12.47 -24.95
CA GLY A 249 -7.91 12.72 -25.87
C GLY A 249 -8.13 14.20 -26.11
N SER A 250 -8.78 14.51 -27.23
CA SER A 250 -9.25 15.86 -27.61
C SER A 250 -10.56 15.77 -28.40
N THR A 251 -11.40 16.80 -28.33
CA THR A 251 -12.57 16.97 -29.20
C THR A 251 -12.25 17.72 -30.49
N GLY A 252 -11.03 18.26 -30.62
CA GLY A 252 -10.60 19.09 -31.74
C GLY A 252 -10.83 20.59 -31.54
N ASN A 253 -11.36 21.01 -30.37
CA ASN A 253 -11.55 22.42 -30.01
C ASN A 253 -10.44 22.91 -29.08
N ASP A 254 -9.20 22.54 -29.40
CA ASP A 254 -7.99 22.72 -28.60
C ASP A 254 -7.96 22.12 -27.17
N ASP A 255 -9.04 21.48 -26.71
CA ASP A 255 -9.09 20.80 -25.42
C ASP A 255 -8.18 19.56 -25.35
N VAL A 256 -7.69 19.25 -24.15
CA VAL A 256 -6.87 18.07 -23.85
C VAL A 256 -7.35 17.45 -22.54
N PHE A 257 -7.49 16.13 -22.49
CA PHE A 257 -7.89 15.40 -21.29
C PHE A 257 -7.32 13.98 -21.26
N ALA A 258 -7.14 13.42 -20.06
CA ALA A 258 -6.75 12.03 -19.85
C ALA A 258 -7.94 11.08 -20.11
N VAL A 259 -7.70 10.07 -20.95
CA VAL A 259 -8.66 9.00 -21.27
C VAL A 259 -8.46 7.82 -20.33
N THR A 260 -7.21 7.38 -20.15
CA THR A 260 -6.82 6.37 -19.16
C THR A 260 -5.31 6.41 -18.92
N MET A 261 -4.89 6.02 -17.72
CA MET A 261 -3.52 5.59 -17.46
C MET A 261 -3.29 4.22 -18.12
N MET A 262 -2.07 3.97 -18.61
CA MET A 262 -1.75 2.77 -19.38
C MET A 262 -0.99 1.74 -18.53
N SER A 263 -1.51 0.51 -18.43
CA SER A 263 -0.93 -0.55 -17.60
C SER A 263 -1.07 -1.96 -18.19
N GLY A 264 -0.08 -2.81 -17.93
CA GLY A 264 -0.15 -4.26 -18.13
C GLY A 264 -0.73 -5.00 -16.92
N GLN A 265 -0.60 -6.33 -16.91
CA GLN A 265 -1.17 -7.18 -15.83
C GLN A 265 -0.48 -7.00 -14.46
N ASN A 266 0.80 -6.60 -14.41
CA ASN A 266 1.60 -6.49 -13.18
C ASN A 266 2.62 -5.33 -13.19
N TYR A 267 2.51 -4.40 -14.14
CA TYR A 267 3.45 -3.30 -14.36
C TYR A 267 2.77 -2.20 -15.19
N TYR A 268 3.29 -0.97 -15.16
CA TYR A 268 2.76 0.15 -15.92
C TYR A 268 3.47 0.29 -17.27
N TYR A 269 2.98 1.17 -18.13
CA TYR A 269 3.63 1.49 -19.39
C TYR A 269 4.22 2.91 -19.32
N ASN A 270 5.43 3.11 -19.84
CA ASN A 270 5.96 4.43 -20.17
C ASN A 270 5.73 4.75 -21.64
N ALA A 271 5.36 6.00 -21.91
CA ALA A 271 5.37 6.57 -23.25
C ALA A 271 6.81 7.00 -23.59
N PRO A 272 7.29 6.77 -24.82
CA PRO A 272 8.62 7.20 -25.26
C PRO A 272 8.64 8.72 -25.48
N ILE A 273 8.66 9.47 -24.39
CA ILE A 273 8.69 10.94 -24.32
C ILE A 273 9.92 11.34 -23.50
N TRP A 274 10.80 12.16 -24.06
CA TRP A 274 11.96 12.68 -23.34
C TRP A 274 12.15 14.19 -23.47
N VAL A 275 12.44 14.82 -22.33
CA VAL A 275 12.28 16.26 -22.10
C VAL A 275 13.56 16.87 -21.54
N GLN A 276 14.21 17.73 -22.32
CA GLN A 276 15.55 18.27 -22.06
C GLN A 276 15.51 19.74 -21.66
N THR A 277 15.68 20.02 -20.38
CA THR A 277 15.55 21.38 -19.83
C THR A 277 16.83 22.21 -20.02
N THR A 278 16.68 23.53 -20.03
CA THR A 278 17.80 24.50 -20.08
C THR A 278 17.68 25.50 -18.93
N GLY A 279 18.72 25.57 -18.09
CA GLY A 279 18.79 26.50 -16.96
C GLY A 279 19.71 25.98 -15.84
N LYS A 280 19.64 26.61 -14.66
CA LYS A 280 20.48 26.26 -13.50
C LYS A 280 19.99 25.01 -12.77
N GLY A 281 18.67 24.81 -12.67
CA GLY A 281 18.06 23.62 -12.06
C GLY A 281 18.41 22.33 -12.81
N GLY A 282 18.20 21.21 -12.15
CA GLY A 282 18.51 19.86 -12.61
C GLY A 282 18.59 18.89 -11.44
N LEU A 283 18.58 17.60 -11.75
CA LEU A 283 18.82 16.56 -10.76
C LEU A 283 20.25 16.65 -10.20
N LYS A 284 20.42 16.09 -9.01
CA LYS A 284 21.71 15.93 -8.34
C LYS A 284 22.20 14.49 -8.46
N THR A 285 23.44 14.23 -8.07
CA THR A 285 23.97 12.87 -8.05
C THR A 285 23.46 12.12 -6.82
N ASN A 286 23.52 12.76 -5.65
CA ASN A 286 23.15 12.18 -4.35
C ASN A 286 22.04 12.99 -3.69
N ASP A 287 20.83 12.43 -3.74
CA ASP A 287 19.59 13.15 -3.41
C ASP A 287 18.48 12.17 -3.01
N ALA A 288 17.94 12.36 -1.79
CA ALA A 288 16.87 11.55 -1.22
C ALA A 288 15.81 12.44 -0.53
N ALA A 289 14.57 12.30 -0.95
CA ALA A 289 13.45 12.99 -0.31
C ALA A 289 12.70 12.11 0.67
N ILE A 290 12.27 12.70 1.78
CA ILE A 290 11.31 12.12 2.72
C ILE A 290 9.91 12.44 2.22
N LEU A 291 9.13 11.41 1.90
CA LEU A 291 7.71 11.56 1.56
C LEU A 291 6.83 11.59 2.82
N ALA A 292 7.21 10.81 3.84
CA ALA A 292 6.53 10.74 5.12
C ALA A 292 7.47 10.21 6.23
N ILE A 293 7.26 10.72 7.44
CA ILE A 293 7.79 10.15 8.69
C ILE A 293 6.59 9.74 9.54
N ASP A 294 6.68 8.56 10.12
CA ASP A 294 5.68 7.97 10.99
C ASP A 294 6.15 8.02 12.47
N ASP A 295 5.30 7.66 13.43
CA ASP A 295 5.69 7.67 14.84
C ASP A 295 6.69 6.55 15.22
N ALA A 296 7.67 6.90 16.05
CA ALA A 296 8.55 5.94 16.73
C ALA A 296 8.00 5.62 18.12
N ARG A 297 7.75 4.34 18.40
CA ARG A 297 7.05 3.90 19.62
C ARG A 297 7.67 2.63 20.20
N ASN A 298 8.30 2.77 21.35
CA ASN A 298 8.84 1.65 22.12
C ASN A 298 9.05 2.06 23.59
N PHE A 299 9.56 1.14 24.42
CA PHE A 299 9.94 1.44 25.80
C PHE A 299 11.02 2.53 25.90
N ALA A 300 10.93 3.35 26.94
CA ALA A 300 11.89 4.39 27.25
C ALA A 300 13.30 3.79 27.50
N GLY A 301 14.33 4.44 26.97
CA GLY A 301 15.74 4.02 27.11
C GLY A 301 16.10 2.73 26.36
N LYS A 302 15.24 2.25 25.45
CA LYS A 302 15.49 1.11 24.55
C LYS A 302 15.69 1.57 23.11
N ASN A 303 16.14 0.66 22.25
CA ASN A 303 16.21 0.91 20.82
C ASN A 303 14.79 0.86 20.24
N GLY A 304 14.42 1.88 19.47
CA GLY A 304 13.18 1.93 18.70
C GLY A 304 13.48 2.01 17.20
N GLU A 305 12.43 2.18 16.41
CA GLU A 305 12.54 2.37 14.96
C GLU A 305 11.65 3.56 14.55
N ALA A 306 12.23 4.48 13.78
CA ALA A 306 11.47 5.48 13.03
C ALA A 306 11.08 4.84 11.68
N THR A 307 9.80 4.82 11.35
CA THR A 307 9.37 4.36 10.02
C THR A 307 9.33 5.55 9.08
N VAL A 308 10.12 5.51 8.01
CA VAL A 308 10.29 6.61 7.05
C VAL A 308 10.01 6.11 5.64
N GLN A 309 9.21 6.86 4.89
CA GLN A 309 9.03 6.66 3.46
C GLN A 309 9.98 7.59 2.69
N LEU A 310 10.89 6.99 1.93
CA LEU A 310 11.97 7.66 1.22
C LEU A 310 11.79 7.48 -0.28
N MET A 311 12.02 8.54 -1.06
CA MET A 311 12.11 8.50 -2.53
C MET A 311 13.56 8.80 -2.97
N SER A 312 14.09 7.97 -3.84
CA SER A 312 15.38 8.20 -4.50
C SER A 312 15.22 9.18 -5.66
N LEU A 313 15.96 10.29 -5.66
CA LEU A 313 15.84 11.36 -6.67
C LEU A 313 17.18 11.79 -7.30
N GLY A 314 18.29 11.21 -6.85
CA GLY A 314 19.60 11.34 -7.48
C GLY A 314 19.71 10.64 -8.85
N THR A 315 20.69 11.04 -9.66
CA THR A 315 21.04 10.33 -10.90
C THR A 315 21.59 8.93 -10.62
N ASP A 316 22.13 8.72 -9.42
CA ASP A 316 22.78 7.50 -8.98
C ASP A 316 21.90 6.77 -7.95
N SER A 317 21.93 5.45 -7.95
CA SER A 317 21.19 4.65 -6.97
C SER A 317 21.69 4.90 -5.53
N ILE A 318 20.78 4.92 -4.57
CA ILE A 318 21.13 5.03 -3.16
C ILE A 318 21.57 3.67 -2.62
N SER A 319 22.87 3.51 -2.41
CA SER A 319 23.50 2.39 -1.71
C SER A 319 23.45 2.53 -0.18
N SER A 320 23.41 3.77 0.33
CA SER A 320 23.36 4.07 1.76
C SER A 320 22.82 5.47 2.06
N ILE A 321 22.27 5.63 3.26
CA ILE A 321 21.93 6.93 3.86
C ILE A 321 22.59 7.10 5.23
N GLU A 322 23.02 8.31 5.53
CA GLU A 322 23.29 8.78 6.89
C GLU A 322 22.12 9.67 7.31
N TYR A 323 21.65 9.51 8.54
CA TYR A 323 20.57 10.32 9.09
C TYR A 323 20.80 10.65 10.55
N THR A 324 20.20 11.74 11.00
CA THR A 324 20.18 12.16 12.40
C THR A 324 18.77 12.13 12.97
N VAL A 325 18.72 11.88 14.28
CA VAL A 325 17.54 12.13 15.11
C VAL A 325 17.95 13.12 16.20
N GLU A 326 17.31 14.28 16.23
CA GLU A 326 17.44 15.28 17.27
C GLU A 326 16.22 15.21 18.19
N ASN A 327 16.43 14.89 19.47
CA ASN A 327 15.40 14.88 20.50
C ASN A 327 15.95 15.44 21.81
N GLY A 328 15.20 16.31 22.49
CA GLY A 328 15.59 16.90 23.77
C GLY A 328 16.92 17.68 23.75
N GLY A 329 17.28 18.28 22.60
CA GLY A 329 18.55 18.97 22.40
C GLY A 329 19.77 18.05 22.23
N SER A 330 19.57 16.74 22.12
CA SER A 330 20.61 15.77 21.77
C SER A 330 20.41 15.28 20.34
N THR A 331 21.44 15.40 19.50
CA THR A 331 21.46 14.82 18.14
C THR A 331 22.28 13.53 18.14
N LYS A 332 21.73 12.46 17.56
CA LYS A 332 22.46 11.22 17.27
C LYS A 332 22.46 10.94 15.78
N THR A 333 23.57 10.41 15.28
CA THR A 333 23.77 10.05 13.87
C THR A 333 23.76 8.53 13.71
N TYR A 334 23.10 8.07 12.65
CA TYR A 334 22.96 6.67 12.29
C TYR A 334 23.25 6.49 10.79
N THR A 335 23.52 5.25 10.39
CA THR A 335 23.75 4.89 8.97
C THR A 335 22.93 3.67 8.62
N LYS A 336 22.29 3.69 7.45
CA LYS A 336 21.61 2.53 6.86
C LYS A 336 22.20 2.26 5.48
N SER A 337 22.79 1.08 5.31
CA SER A 337 23.17 0.56 3.99
C SER A 337 22.06 -0.34 3.44
N PHE A 338 21.91 -0.36 2.12
CA PHE A 338 20.99 -1.23 1.40
C PHE A 338 21.76 -2.42 0.83
N ALA A 339 21.37 -3.64 1.22
CA ALA A 339 22.03 -4.86 0.76
C ALA A 339 21.46 -5.31 -0.59
N GLY A 340 22.31 -5.44 -1.60
CA GLY A 340 21.95 -5.83 -2.96
C GLY A 340 22.77 -5.08 -4.00
N GLU A 341 22.80 -5.60 -5.21
CA GLU A 341 23.70 -5.15 -6.30
C GLU A 341 23.29 -3.80 -6.94
N TYR A 342 22.08 -3.27 -6.65
CA TYR A 342 21.47 -2.16 -7.43
C TYR A 342 20.99 -0.92 -6.63
N GLY A 343 21.07 -0.92 -5.29
CA GLY A 343 20.62 0.21 -4.44
C GLY A 343 19.13 0.59 -4.59
N LEU A 344 18.74 1.78 -4.11
CA LEU A 344 17.43 2.39 -4.39
C LEU A 344 17.53 3.28 -5.63
N GLN A 345 16.98 2.81 -6.75
CA GLN A 345 17.05 3.47 -8.05
C GLN A 345 16.15 4.72 -8.12
N TYR A 346 16.49 5.67 -8.99
CA TYR A 346 15.71 6.91 -9.23
C TYR A 346 14.19 6.65 -9.33
N MET A 347 13.40 7.53 -8.72
CA MET A 347 11.93 7.46 -8.56
C MET A 347 11.39 6.24 -7.81
N THR A 348 12.25 5.34 -7.32
CA THR A 348 11.82 4.28 -6.40
C THR A 348 11.48 4.91 -5.05
N THR A 349 10.26 4.64 -4.59
CA THR A 349 9.84 4.88 -3.21
C THR A 349 10.06 3.61 -2.40
N THR A 350 10.51 3.72 -1.16
CA THR A 350 10.63 2.60 -0.22
C THR A 350 10.21 3.02 1.18
N GLN A 351 9.72 2.06 1.97
CA GLN A 351 9.43 2.25 3.39
C GLN A 351 10.51 1.55 4.20
N LEU A 352 11.12 2.28 5.13
CA LEU A 352 12.24 1.82 5.93
C LEU A 352 11.91 1.93 7.42
N ALA A 353 12.04 0.84 8.15
CA ALA A 353 12.25 0.89 9.59
C ALA A 353 13.73 1.23 9.85
N LEU A 354 13.96 2.40 10.46
CA LEU A 354 15.29 2.96 10.70
C LEU A 354 15.57 2.98 12.21
N PRO A 355 16.63 2.30 12.69
CA PRO A 355 16.90 2.20 14.12
C PRO A 355 17.23 3.56 14.74
N MET A 356 16.72 3.80 15.95
CA MET A 356 17.00 4.98 16.74
C MET A 356 16.98 4.65 18.24
N ASP A 357 17.54 5.51 19.07
CA ASP A 357 17.43 5.36 20.52
C ASP A 357 16.19 6.09 21.04
N MET A 358 15.36 5.43 21.84
CA MET A 358 14.23 6.06 22.52
C MET A 358 14.73 6.93 23.69
N PRO A 359 14.07 8.07 23.98
CA PRO A 359 14.32 8.85 25.19
C PRO A 359 14.32 8.01 26.45
N ALA A 360 15.25 8.28 27.38
CA ALA A 360 15.36 7.56 28.65
C ALA A 360 14.18 7.83 29.61
N THR A 361 13.45 8.93 29.39
CA THR A 361 12.25 9.29 30.15
C THR A 361 11.01 8.94 29.33
N ALA A 362 10.03 8.28 29.96
CA ALA A 362 8.74 7.99 29.32
C ALA A 362 7.92 9.27 29.09
N GLY A 363 7.18 9.32 27.99
CA GLY A 363 6.39 10.46 27.56
C GLY A 363 6.28 10.57 26.04
N ARG A 364 5.60 11.63 25.59
CA ARG A 364 5.52 12.03 24.18
C ARG A 364 6.43 13.23 23.93
N THR A 365 7.24 13.16 22.87
CA THR A 365 8.14 14.24 22.42
C THR A 365 8.15 14.29 20.90
N ASP A 366 8.23 15.49 20.32
CA ASP A 366 8.46 15.63 18.88
C ASP A 366 9.97 15.79 18.64
N ALA A 367 10.55 14.81 17.94
CA ALA A 367 11.93 14.84 17.48
C ALA A 367 12.00 15.42 16.06
N LYS A 368 13.19 15.81 15.63
CA LYS A 368 13.50 16.11 14.22
C LYS A 368 14.30 14.97 13.62
N PHE A 369 13.82 14.41 12.52
CA PHE A 369 14.55 13.45 11.69
C PHE A 369 15.17 14.19 10.50
N THR A 370 16.38 13.84 10.08
CA THR A 370 17.05 14.46 8.92
C THR A 370 17.98 13.48 8.22
N ILE A 371 17.85 13.29 6.91
CA ILE A 371 18.86 12.62 6.08
C ILE A 371 20.00 13.62 5.87
N THR A 372 21.19 13.30 6.36
CA THR A 372 22.37 14.17 6.27
C THR A 372 23.25 13.84 5.06
N LYS A 373 23.29 12.57 4.66
CA LYS A 373 24.09 12.10 3.52
C LYS A 373 23.39 10.99 2.74
N VAL A 374 23.66 10.98 1.45
CA VAL A 374 23.28 9.94 0.49
C VAL A 374 24.57 9.43 -0.14
N ASN A 375 24.79 8.11 -0.15
CA ASN A 375 26.04 7.47 -0.62
C ASN A 375 27.33 8.03 0.04
N GLY A 376 27.24 8.50 1.29
CA GLY A 376 28.37 9.10 2.01
C GLY A 376 28.71 10.55 1.62
N VAL A 377 27.98 11.15 0.68
CA VAL A 377 28.08 12.57 0.30
C VAL A 377 26.90 13.33 0.91
N ALA A 378 27.10 14.59 1.33
CA ALA A 378 26.00 15.42 1.82
C ALA A 378 24.87 15.49 0.77
N ASP A 379 23.60 15.47 1.23
CA ASP A 379 22.47 15.61 0.30
C ASP A 379 22.59 16.94 -0.45
N GLU A 380 22.59 16.87 -1.78
CA GLU A 380 22.87 17.99 -2.65
C GLU A 380 21.65 18.91 -2.89
N TYR A 381 20.46 18.52 -2.40
CA TYR A 381 19.21 19.27 -2.57
C TYR A 381 18.53 19.57 -1.23
N THR A 382 19.17 20.44 -0.43
CA THR A 382 18.67 20.84 0.89
C THR A 382 17.75 22.08 0.90
N ALA A 383 17.62 22.77 -0.23
CA ALA A 383 16.97 24.09 -0.32
C ALA A 383 15.45 24.11 0.01
N LYS A 384 14.78 22.96 0.02
CA LYS A 384 13.35 22.80 0.36
C LYS A 384 13.09 21.98 1.62
N THR A 385 14.12 21.66 2.42
CA THR A 385 14.00 20.85 3.65
C THR A 385 13.29 19.50 3.46
N GLU A 386 13.27 18.93 2.25
CA GLU A 386 12.56 17.67 1.98
C GLU A 386 13.32 16.44 2.50
N ASN A 387 14.56 16.61 2.92
CA ASN A 387 15.38 15.62 3.60
C ASN A 387 15.16 15.63 5.12
N GLU A 388 14.28 16.48 5.67
CA GLU A 388 13.99 16.57 7.11
C GLU A 388 12.49 16.63 7.42
N GLY A 389 12.13 16.29 8.66
CA GLY A 389 10.74 16.44 9.12
C GLY A 389 10.52 16.06 10.59
N PRO A 390 9.31 16.33 11.12
CA PRO A 390 8.94 15.98 12.48
C PRO A 390 8.77 14.47 12.63
N LEU A 391 9.30 13.93 13.73
CA LEU A 391 9.20 12.53 14.13
C LEU A 391 8.52 12.48 15.51
N PRO A 392 7.24 12.13 15.59
CA PRO A 392 6.58 11.89 16.88
C PRO A 392 7.23 10.69 17.58
N VAL A 393 7.71 10.88 18.81
CA VAL A 393 8.33 9.83 19.62
C VAL A 393 7.48 9.57 20.86
N ILE A 394 7.05 8.32 21.03
CA ILE A 394 6.25 7.84 22.17
C ILE A 394 7.12 6.84 22.94
N ALA A 395 7.77 7.33 24.00
CA ALA A 395 8.59 6.53 24.91
C ALA A 395 7.73 5.98 26.05
N LEU A 396 7.63 4.66 26.19
CA LEU A 396 6.69 4.02 27.12
C LEU A 396 7.36 3.55 28.42
N PRO A 397 6.67 3.60 29.57
CA PRO A 397 7.17 3.05 30.83
C PRO A 397 7.24 1.51 30.77
N ALA A 398 7.96 0.89 31.71
CA ALA A 398 8.10 -0.56 31.77
C ALA A 398 6.76 -1.31 31.93
N GLU A 399 5.79 -0.70 32.62
CA GLU A 399 4.41 -1.18 32.82
C GLU A 399 3.48 -0.78 31.66
N ALA A 400 3.98 -0.80 30.41
CA ALA A 400 3.16 -0.48 29.23
C ALA A 400 2.02 -1.48 29.05
N TYR A 401 0.95 -1.10 28.37
CA TYR A 401 -0.12 -2.04 27.97
C TYR A 401 0.29 -2.85 26.74
N LYS A 402 -0.38 -3.98 26.49
CA LYS A 402 -0.32 -4.66 25.19
C LYS A 402 -1.14 -3.91 24.16
N ARG A 403 -0.58 -3.73 22.96
CA ARG A 403 -1.29 -3.14 21.81
C ARG A 403 -2.34 -4.14 21.32
N ILE A 404 -3.62 -3.74 21.29
CA ILE A 404 -4.69 -4.65 20.88
C ILE A 404 -4.82 -4.67 19.35
N PRO A 405 -4.74 -5.85 18.70
CA PRO A 405 -5.02 -6.00 17.28
C PRO A 405 -6.45 -5.56 16.92
N VAL A 406 -6.55 -4.67 15.95
CA VAL A 406 -7.80 -4.26 15.32
C VAL A 406 -7.72 -4.55 13.83
N VAL A 407 -8.58 -5.45 13.37
CA VAL A 407 -8.60 -5.98 12.01
C VAL A 407 -9.80 -5.38 11.27
N GLU A 408 -9.53 -4.41 10.39
CA GLU A 408 -10.49 -3.90 9.41
C GLU A 408 -10.24 -4.61 8.07
N GLU A 409 -11.05 -5.62 7.74
CA GLU A 409 -11.01 -6.31 6.43
C GLU A 409 -11.87 -5.56 5.42
N LEU A 410 -11.26 -5.07 4.34
CA LEU A 410 -11.95 -4.54 3.17
C LEU A 410 -12.33 -5.72 2.27
N THR A 411 -13.63 -5.88 2.02
CA THR A 411 -14.17 -7.09 1.37
C THR A 411 -15.36 -6.79 0.45
N SER A 412 -15.79 -7.77 -0.34
CA SER A 412 -16.99 -7.65 -1.17
C SER A 412 -17.62 -8.99 -1.57
N THR A 413 -18.96 -9.02 -1.60
CA THR A 413 -19.78 -10.14 -2.09
C THR A 413 -19.57 -10.43 -3.58
N ALA A 414 -19.17 -9.43 -4.37
CA ALA A 414 -18.82 -9.59 -5.78
C ALA A 414 -17.36 -10.05 -6.02
N CYS A 415 -16.54 -10.11 -4.97
CA CYS A 415 -15.12 -10.45 -5.05
C CYS A 415 -14.90 -11.95 -4.85
N GLY A 416 -14.52 -12.67 -5.92
CA GLY A 416 -14.42 -14.13 -5.91
C GLY A 416 -13.35 -14.74 -4.99
N TRP A 417 -12.35 -13.94 -4.57
CA TRP A 417 -11.31 -14.36 -3.63
C TRP A 417 -11.55 -13.89 -2.18
N CYS A 418 -12.50 -12.99 -1.97
CA CYS A 418 -12.87 -12.48 -0.64
C CYS A 418 -13.38 -13.54 0.35
N PRO A 419 -13.90 -14.72 -0.05
CA PRO A 419 -14.10 -15.82 0.89
C PRO A 419 -12.86 -16.20 1.72
N LEU A 420 -11.64 -15.90 1.25
CA LEU A 420 -10.42 -16.06 2.05
C LEU A 420 -10.45 -15.26 3.36
N GLY A 421 -10.99 -14.04 3.35
CA GLY A 421 -11.17 -13.22 4.56
C GLY A 421 -12.12 -13.89 5.56
N ILE A 422 -13.20 -14.51 5.08
CA ILE A 422 -14.14 -15.30 5.89
C ILE A 422 -13.40 -16.48 6.57
N ALA A 423 -12.55 -17.20 5.83
CA ALA A 423 -11.75 -18.29 6.40
C ALA A 423 -10.80 -17.81 7.51
N GLU A 424 -10.11 -16.69 7.29
CA GLU A 424 -9.17 -16.15 8.28
C GLU A 424 -9.86 -15.50 9.48
N PHE A 425 -11.04 -14.88 9.30
CA PHE A 425 -11.86 -14.41 10.43
C PHE A 425 -12.36 -15.58 11.29
N ASN A 426 -12.74 -16.70 10.68
CA ASN A 426 -13.05 -17.93 11.42
C ASN A 426 -11.79 -18.48 12.13
N ARG A 427 -10.62 -18.49 11.48
CA ARG A 427 -9.33 -18.87 12.11
C ARG A 427 -8.99 -17.98 13.32
N LEU A 428 -9.27 -16.67 13.24
CA LEU A 428 -9.12 -15.75 14.37
C LEU A 428 -10.14 -16.04 15.48
N ALA A 429 -11.39 -16.32 15.15
CA ALA A 429 -12.46 -16.61 16.10
C ALA A 429 -12.26 -17.91 16.88
N ASP A 430 -11.71 -18.94 16.24
CA ASP A 430 -11.36 -20.23 16.86
C ASP A 430 -10.04 -20.18 17.65
N SER A 431 -9.25 -19.10 17.53
CA SER A 431 -7.98 -18.96 18.22
C SER A 431 -8.15 -18.66 19.73
N THR A 432 -7.15 -19.05 20.53
CA THR A 432 -7.04 -18.65 21.95
C THR A 432 -7.01 -17.13 22.16
N ASP A 433 -6.68 -16.40 21.10
CA ASP A 433 -6.44 -14.96 21.10
C ASP A 433 -7.72 -14.18 20.72
N ALA A 434 -8.80 -14.88 20.34
CA ALA A 434 -10.02 -14.31 19.75
C ALA A 434 -10.67 -13.16 20.53
N LYS A 435 -10.62 -13.20 21.87
CA LYS A 435 -11.15 -12.15 22.77
C LYS A 435 -10.28 -10.88 22.82
N LYS A 436 -9.00 -11.00 22.43
CA LYS A 436 -8.00 -9.93 22.42
C LYS A 436 -7.80 -9.35 21.01
N ILE A 437 -8.71 -9.62 20.08
CA ILE A 437 -8.63 -9.14 18.68
C ILE A 437 -9.98 -8.56 18.29
N VAL A 438 -10.02 -7.27 17.96
CA VAL A 438 -11.19 -6.62 17.39
C VAL A 438 -11.28 -6.97 15.91
N LYS A 439 -12.44 -7.44 15.46
CA LYS A 439 -12.67 -7.90 14.08
C LYS A 439 -13.82 -7.13 13.46
N VAL A 440 -13.62 -6.59 12.26
CA VAL A 440 -14.62 -5.82 11.48
C VAL A 440 -14.46 -6.14 9.99
N ALA A 441 -15.52 -6.68 9.38
CA ALA A 441 -15.61 -6.88 7.93
C ALA A 441 -16.34 -5.69 7.29
N VAL A 442 -15.59 -4.91 6.51
CA VAL A 442 -16.03 -3.68 5.84
C VAL A 442 -16.36 -4.01 4.38
N HIS A 443 -17.64 -4.22 4.11
CA HIS A 443 -18.16 -4.47 2.77
C HIS A 443 -18.28 -3.18 1.94
N GLY A 444 -17.99 -3.29 0.65
CA GLY A 444 -18.18 -2.20 -0.32
C GLY A 444 -18.22 -2.68 -1.77
N PRO A 445 -18.44 -1.76 -2.73
CA PRO A 445 -18.63 -2.09 -4.14
C PRO A 445 -17.35 -2.64 -4.77
N PHE A 446 -17.49 -3.65 -5.63
CA PHE A 446 -16.37 -4.26 -6.36
C PHE A 446 -16.78 -4.62 -7.77
N ASN A 447 -15.90 -4.35 -8.74
CA ASN A 447 -16.18 -4.55 -10.17
C ASN A 447 -17.52 -3.95 -10.67
N ARG A 448 -18.05 -2.93 -9.95
CA ARG A 448 -19.31 -2.19 -10.18
C ARG A 448 -20.58 -2.85 -9.72
N GLU A 449 -20.47 -4.05 -9.19
CA GLU A 449 -21.55 -4.63 -8.42
C GLU A 449 -21.57 -3.94 -7.06
N ASN A 450 -22.75 -3.49 -6.65
CA ASN A 450 -22.99 -2.96 -5.32
C ASN A 450 -23.06 -4.14 -4.34
N ASP A 451 -22.38 -4.01 -3.20
CA ASP A 451 -22.50 -5.02 -2.15
C ASP A 451 -23.74 -4.72 -1.27
N PRO A 452 -24.71 -5.65 -1.12
CA PRO A 452 -25.87 -5.46 -0.24
C PRO A 452 -25.51 -5.25 1.24
N LEU A 453 -24.29 -5.62 1.66
CA LEU A 453 -23.76 -5.42 3.01
C LEU A 453 -22.98 -4.11 3.17
N THR A 454 -22.91 -3.25 2.14
CA THR A 454 -22.19 -1.96 2.20
C THR A 454 -22.66 -1.11 3.38
N CYS A 455 -21.72 -0.72 4.25
CA CYS A 455 -21.94 0.28 5.28
C CYS A 455 -21.66 1.67 4.68
N SER A 456 -22.69 2.50 4.54
CA SER A 456 -22.58 3.85 3.97
C SER A 456 -21.59 4.72 4.75
N ASP A 457 -21.60 4.65 6.08
CA ASP A 457 -20.72 5.41 6.98
C ASP A 457 -19.24 5.04 6.76
N TYR A 458 -18.96 3.78 6.41
CA TYR A 458 -17.61 3.29 6.10
C TYR A 458 -17.15 3.55 4.65
N SER A 459 -18.03 4.09 3.78
CA SER A 459 -17.77 4.13 2.34
C SER A 459 -16.59 5.05 1.95
N ALA A 460 -16.36 6.15 2.68
CA ALA A 460 -15.21 7.01 2.46
C ALA A 460 -13.89 6.28 2.78
N PHE A 461 -13.82 5.59 3.92
CA PHE A 461 -12.70 4.76 4.32
C PHE A 461 -12.45 3.62 3.30
N PHE A 462 -13.50 2.88 2.93
CA PHE A 462 -13.41 1.81 1.93
C PHE A 462 -12.81 2.34 0.62
N ASN A 463 -13.39 3.40 0.04
CA ASN A 463 -12.92 3.99 -1.22
C ASN A 463 -11.47 4.52 -1.17
N ASN A 464 -10.99 4.93 0.01
CA ASN A 464 -9.62 5.40 0.19
C ASN A 464 -8.61 4.25 0.29
N PHE A 465 -8.99 3.09 0.84
CA PHE A 465 -8.04 2.01 1.16
C PHE A 465 -8.19 0.73 0.32
N SER A 466 -9.32 0.53 -0.37
CA SER A 466 -9.69 -0.70 -1.11
C SER A 466 -8.99 -0.85 -2.48
N SER A 467 -7.68 -0.63 -2.55
CA SER A 467 -6.89 -0.75 -3.79
C SER A 467 -6.93 -2.16 -4.40
N SER A 468 -7.19 -3.18 -3.57
CA SER A 468 -7.35 -4.58 -3.92
C SER A 468 -8.24 -5.25 -2.87
N LEU A 469 -9.00 -6.28 -3.26
CA LEU A 469 -9.85 -7.06 -2.35
C LEU A 469 -9.56 -8.56 -2.48
N PRO A 470 -9.60 -9.33 -1.38
CA PRO A 470 -9.69 -8.85 0.00
C PRO A 470 -8.39 -8.13 0.41
N SER A 471 -8.47 -7.18 1.33
CA SER A 471 -7.29 -6.61 1.99
C SER A 471 -7.58 -6.23 3.43
N VAL A 472 -6.55 -6.23 4.28
CA VAL A 472 -6.67 -6.01 5.72
C VAL A 472 -5.86 -4.79 6.10
N LEU A 473 -6.46 -3.90 6.88
CA LEU A 473 -5.77 -2.88 7.66
C LEU A 473 -5.73 -3.33 9.13
N LEU A 474 -4.54 -3.72 9.58
CA LEU A 474 -4.27 -4.07 10.98
C LEU A 474 -3.80 -2.83 11.72
N ASN A 475 -4.59 -2.40 12.71
CA ASN A 475 -4.42 -1.17 13.50
C ASN A 475 -4.23 0.11 12.67
N ARG A 476 -4.65 0.10 11.40
CA ARG A 476 -4.34 1.15 10.41
C ARG A 476 -2.82 1.44 10.30
N GLN A 477 -1.99 0.45 10.62
CA GLN A 477 -0.53 0.53 10.65
C GLN A 477 0.12 -0.47 9.69
N ILE A 478 -0.48 -1.65 9.50
CA ILE A 478 0.01 -2.67 8.56
C ILE A 478 -1.10 -2.98 7.56
N LYS A 479 -0.79 -2.86 6.27
CA LYS A 479 -1.65 -3.37 5.20
C LYS A 479 -1.13 -4.72 4.72
N LEU A 480 -1.98 -5.74 4.77
CA LEU A 480 -1.69 -7.09 4.30
C LEU A 480 -2.86 -7.67 3.51
N ALA A 481 -2.59 -8.70 2.71
CA ALA A 481 -3.64 -9.62 2.27
C ALA A 481 -4.04 -10.53 3.47
N PRO A 482 -5.21 -11.21 3.47
CA PRO A 482 -5.66 -11.97 4.63
C PRO A 482 -4.74 -13.12 5.05
N GLU A 483 -3.89 -13.63 4.17
CA GLU A 483 -2.93 -14.69 4.50
C GLU A 483 -2.02 -14.27 5.68
N ASN A 484 -1.89 -15.16 6.67
CA ASN A 484 -1.11 -14.95 7.90
C ASN A 484 -1.67 -13.88 8.87
N MET A 485 -2.93 -13.46 8.72
CA MET A 485 -3.60 -12.48 9.59
C MET A 485 -3.45 -12.78 11.10
N LEU A 486 -3.52 -14.06 11.51
CA LEU A 486 -3.30 -14.47 12.91
C LEU A 486 -1.86 -14.16 13.40
N GLN A 487 -0.84 -14.39 12.56
CA GLN A 487 0.54 -14.07 12.91
C GLN A 487 0.76 -12.56 12.99
N ALA A 488 0.18 -11.79 12.07
CA ALA A 488 0.22 -10.33 12.11
C ALA A 488 -0.46 -9.78 13.38
N CYS A 489 -1.61 -10.34 13.78
CA CYS A 489 -2.28 -9.99 15.04
C CYS A 489 -1.38 -10.30 16.26
N ARG A 490 -0.71 -11.45 16.28
CA ARG A 490 0.22 -11.81 17.38
C ARG A 490 1.43 -10.88 17.45
N TYR A 491 2.00 -10.51 16.29
CA TYR A 491 3.05 -9.50 16.22
C TYR A 491 2.57 -8.16 16.80
N MET A 492 1.42 -7.66 16.33
CA MET A 492 0.83 -6.42 16.84
C MET A 492 0.58 -6.49 18.35
N ASN A 493 0.14 -7.64 18.89
CA ASN A 493 -0.07 -7.83 20.32
C ASN A 493 1.21 -7.93 21.19
N SER A 494 2.37 -8.15 20.57
CA SER A 494 3.67 -8.09 21.24
C SER A 494 4.24 -6.68 21.37
N LEU A 495 3.63 -5.69 20.69
CA LEU A 495 4.06 -4.30 20.75
C LEU A 495 3.48 -3.58 21.99
N PRO A 496 4.24 -2.64 22.58
CA PRO A 496 3.77 -1.87 23.73
C PRO A 496 2.77 -0.77 23.34
N CYS A 497 1.93 -0.38 24.30
CA CYS A 497 0.84 0.58 24.16
C CYS A 497 0.76 1.52 25.37
N GLU A 498 0.48 2.81 25.11
CA GLU A 498 0.28 3.82 26.15
C GLU A 498 -1.07 3.72 26.85
N ALA A 499 -2.06 3.08 26.23
CA ALA A 499 -3.46 3.17 26.64
C ALA A 499 -4.15 1.83 26.89
N SER A 500 -5.08 1.83 27.85
CA SER A 500 -6.08 0.79 28.06
C SER A 500 -7.48 1.34 27.84
N LEU A 501 -8.41 0.47 27.40
CA LEU A 501 -9.81 0.80 27.15
C LEU A 501 -10.73 -0.13 27.93
N THR A 502 -11.80 0.43 28.48
CA THR A 502 -13.01 -0.30 28.87
C THR A 502 -14.18 0.17 28.02
N VAL A 503 -14.93 -0.76 27.44
CA VAL A 503 -16.11 -0.49 26.63
C VAL A 503 -17.30 -1.26 27.17
N LYS A 504 -18.42 -0.55 27.37
CA LYS A 504 -19.73 -1.13 27.69
C LYS A 504 -20.73 -0.74 26.60
N GLY A 505 -21.28 -1.75 25.91
CA GLY A 505 -22.30 -1.55 24.88
C GLY A 505 -23.70 -1.83 25.44
N ASN A 506 -24.54 -0.82 25.59
CA ASN A 506 -25.94 -1.00 26.02
C ASN A 506 -26.88 -0.96 24.80
N ASN A 507 -27.89 -1.85 24.77
CA ASN A 507 -28.93 -1.81 23.75
C ASN A 507 -29.88 -0.63 24.00
N GLY A 508 -29.91 0.36 23.10
CA GLY A 508 -30.78 1.54 23.21
C GLY A 508 -31.80 1.63 22.07
N LEU A 509 -32.94 2.29 22.36
CA LEU A 509 -34.05 2.42 21.41
C LEU A 509 -33.64 3.14 20.11
N ALA A 510 -32.93 4.26 20.22
CA ALA A 510 -32.41 5.04 19.09
C ALA A 510 -31.17 4.42 18.41
N GLY A 511 -30.47 3.54 19.13
CA GLY A 511 -29.14 3.07 18.77
C GLY A 511 -28.39 2.56 20.00
N PRO A 512 -27.32 1.75 19.87
CA PRO A 512 -26.45 1.41 20.98
C PRO A 512 -25.96 2.63 21.76
N ASN A 513 -26.12 2.62 23.09
CA ASN A 513 -25.44 3.55 23.97
C ASN A 513 -24.12 2.92 24.43
N ILE A 514 -23.02 3.52 24.01
CA ILE A 514 -21.66 3.03 24.24
C ILE A 514 -21.03 3.91 25.31
N SER A 515 -20.58 3.30 26.41
CA SER A 515 -19.72 3.96 27.40
C SER A 515 -18.29 3.50 27.19
N THR A 516 -17.35 4.43 27.06
CA THR A 516 -15.93 4.14 26.88
C THR A 516 -15.13 4.85 27.95
N THR A 517 -14.32 4.11 28.70
CA THR A 517 -13.31 4.66 29.61
C THR A 517 -11.93 4.41 29.01
N VAL A 518 -11.10 5.46 28.95
CA VAL A 518 -9.71 5.43 28.46
C VAL A 518 -8.79 5.82 29.61
N LYS A 519 -7.62 5.16 29.68
CA LYS A 519 -6.57 5.45 30.65
C LYS A 519 -5.20 5.38 29.97
N PHE A 520 -4.32 6.34 30.26
CA PHE A 520 -2.96 6.38 29.72
C PHE A 520 -1.91 6.09 30.80
N ASN A 521 -0.76 5.52 30.41
CA ASN A 521 0.43 5.35 31.26
C ASN A 521 1.51 6.43 31.02
N ILE A 522 1.22 7.41 30.17
CA ILE A 522 2.00 8.65 29.95
C ILE A 522 1.06 9.86 29.97
N ASP A 523 1.60 11.05 30.15
CA ASP A 523 0.87 12.30 29.94
C ASP A 523 0.52 12.46 28.45
N VAL A 524 -0.71 12.91 28.16
CA VAL A 524 -1.18 13.16 26.80
C VAL A 524 -1.77 14.57 26.65
N PRO A 525 -1.43 15.33 25.59
CA PRO A 525 -2.03 16.63 25.32
C PRO A 525 -3.46 16.49 24.77
N ALA A 526 -4.25 17.57 24.88
CA ALA A 526 -5.60 17.62 24.35
C ALA A 526 -5.62 17.45 22.82
N ASN A 527 -6.69 16.87 22.30
CA ASN A 527 -6.93 16.61 20.87
C ASN A 527 -5.93 15.63 20.21
N GLN A 528 -5.03 15.01 20.97
CA GLN A 528 -4.03 14.07 20.44
C GLN A 528 -4.63 12.71 20.06
N TYR A 529 -5.72 12.33 20.71
CA TYR A 529 -6.43 11.08 20.48
C TYR A 529 -7.92 11.32 20.32
N ALA A 530 -8.58 10.47 19.55
CA ALA A 530 -10.03 10.47 19.41
C ALA A 530 -10.59 9.05 19.28
N LEU A 531 -11.87 8.89 19.64
CA LEU A 531 -12.59 7.62 19.60
C LEU A 531 -13.37 7.46 18.30
N ALA A 532 -13.16 6.34 17.61
CA ALA A 532 -14.04 5.86 16.52
C ALA A 532 -14.94 4.74 17.03
N TYR A 533 -16.15 4.62 16.46
CA TYR A 533 -17.19 3.69 16.94
C TYR A 533 -17.77 2.87 15.79
N VAL A 534 -17.76 1.54 15.92
CA VAL A 534 -18.31 0.59 14.92
C VAL A 534 -19.43 -0.26 15.55
N LEU A 535 -20.52 -0.44 14.80
CA LEU A 535 -21.49 -1.51 15.03
C LEU A 535 -21.18 -2.68 14.09
N THR A 536 -20.92 -3.87 14.64
CA THR A 536 -20.71 -5.11 13.86
C THR A 536 -21.84 -6.11 14.10
N GLU A 537 -22.17 -6.93 13.10
CA GLU A 537 -23.18 -7.99 13.21
C GLU A 537 -22.64 -9.35 12.77
N ASP A 538 -22.97 -10.39 13.55
CA ASP A 538 -22.61 -11.77 13.27
C ASP A 538 -23.76 -12.57 12.63
N GLY A 539 -23.42 -13.58 11.81
CA GLY A 539 -24.41 -14.49 11.23
C GLY A 539 -25.33 -13.89 10.17
N VAL A 540 -24.93 -12.81 9.49
CA VAL A 540 -25.73 -12.22 8.40
C VAL A 540 -25.78 -13.22 7.24
N SER A 541 -26.97 -13.66 6.87
CA SER A 541 -27.19 -14.80 5.97
C SER A 541 -28.12 -14.46 4.80
N GLY A 542 -28.25 -15.40 3.86
CA GLY A 542 -29.10 -15.25 2.67
C GLY A 542 -28.44 -14.52 1.49
N VAL A 543 -27.29 -13.87 1.72
CA VAL A 543 -26.50 -13.15 0.72
C VAL A 543 -25.71 -14.12 -0.16
N ASP A 544 -25.63 -13.83 -1.46
CA ASP A 544 -24.82 -14.55 -2.44
C ASP A 544 -23.42 -13.94 -2.52
N GLN A 545 -22.38 -14.77 -2.37
CA GLN A 545 -20.97 -14.41 -2.42
C GLN A 545 -20.30 -15.13 -3.59
N VAL A 546 -19.63 -14.41 -4.50
CA VAL A 546 -18.82 -15.02 -5.55
C VAL A 546 -17.70 -15.83 -4.89
N ASN A 547 -17.52 -17.09 -5.30
CA ASN A 547 -16.66 -18.05 -4.62
C ASN A 547 -15.76 -18.83 -5.60
N ASN A 548 -14.54 -18.32 -5.80
CA ASN A 548 -13.54 -18.95 -6.66
C ASN A 548 -13.06 -20.31 -6.11
N PHE A 549 -13.05 -20.53 -4.80
CA PHE A 549 -12.64 -21.81 -4.21
C PHE A 549 -13.59 -22.94 -4.61
N ALA A 550 -14.91 -22.74 -4.47
CA ALA A 550 -15.89 -23.74 -4.92
C ALA A 550 -15.98 -23.83 -6.44
N ALA A 551 -15.79 -22.72 -7.18
CA ALA A 551 -15.76 -22.74 -8.64
C ALA A 551 -14.59 -23.59 -9.17
N ILE A 552 -13.38 -23.39 -8.64
CA ILE A 552 -12.19 -24.17 -9.00
C ILE A 552 -12.37 -25.65 -8.64
N LYS A 553 -12.93 -25.97 -7.47
CA LYS A 553 -13.27 -27.35 -7.11
C LYS A 553 -14.29 -27.96 -8.09
N TYR A 554 -15.32 -27.22 -8.47
CA TYR A 554 -16.32 -27.67 -9.44
C TYR A 554 -15.70 -27.92 -10.82
N MET A 555 -14.82 -27.05 -11.32
CA MET A 555 -14.10 -27.22 -12.58
C MET A 555 -13.14 -28.42 -12.55
N TYR A 556 -12.44 -28.62 -11.44
CA TYR A 556 -11.57 -29.79 -11.22
C TYR A 556 -12.38 -31.10 -11.20
N THR A 557 -13.44 -31.17 -10.40
CA THR A 557 -14.21 -32.41 -10.16
C THR A 557 -15.16 -32.77 -11.31
N TYR A 558 -15.82 -31.79 -11.94
CA TYR A 558 -16.90 -32.05 -12.91
C TYR A 558 -16.59 -31.62 -14.35
N GLN A 559 -15.59 -30.77 -14.57
CA GLN A 559 -15.15 -30.33 -15.92
C GLN A 559 -13.78 -30.87 -16.33
N GLY A 560 -13.14 -31.69 -15.49
CA GLY A 560 -11.88 -32.36 -15.81
C GLY A 560 -10.66 -31.43 -15.87
N GLN A 561 -10.72 -30.23 -15.27
CA GLN A 561 -9.60 -29.28 -15.29
C GLN A 561 -8.51 -29.67 -14.29
N THR A 562 -7.69 -30.66 -14.67
CA THR A 562 -6.62 -31.25 -13.85
C THR A 562 -5.52 -30.28 -13.42
N GLY A 563 -5.36 -29.14 -14.11
CA GLY A 563 -4.41 -28.08 -13.76
C GLY A 563 -4.57 -27.51 -12.35
N TYR A 564 -5.76 -27.66 -11.74
CA TYR A 564 -6.02 -27.20 -10.37
C TYR A 564 -5.64 -28.20 -9.26
N LYS A 565 -5.11 -29.38 -9.60
CA LYS A 565 -4.84 -30.45 -8.63
C LYS A 565 -4.00 -29.99 -7.42
N SER A 566 -2.97 -29.17 -7.66
CA SER A 566 -2.10 -28.65 -6.59
C SER A 566 -2.86 -27.80 -5.57
N TYR A 567 -3.71 -26.88 -6.03
CA TYR A 567 -4.57 -26.06 -5.16
C TYR A 567 -5.55 -26.91 -4.35
N ILE A 568 -6.17 -27.91 -4.98
CA ILE A 568 -7.12 -28.81 -4.30
C ILE A 568 -6.43 -29.63 -3.20
N GLU A 569 -5.24 -30.19 -3.46
CA GLU A 569 -4.48 -30.93 -2.43
C GLU A 569 -3.87 -30.02 -1.35
N ALA A 570 -3.66 -28.73 -1.63
CA ALA A 570 -3.31 -27.75 -0.61
C ALA A 570 -4.51 -27.40 0.28
N TRP A 571 -5.66 -27.04 -0.30
CA TRP A 571 -6.85 -26.66 0.44
C TRP A 571 -7.39 -27.79 1.32
N LYS A 572 -7.30 -29.06 0.92
CA LYS A 572 -7.66 -30.21 1.79
C LYS A 572 -6.91 -30.25 3.13
N LYS A 573 -5.72 -29.63 3.22
CA LYS A 573 -4.92 -29.60 4.44
C LYS A 573 -5.29 -28.44 5.37
N ASP A 574 -6.04 -27.46 4.88
CA ASP A 574 -6.54 -26.33 5.66
C ASP A 574 -8.07 -26.44 5.82
N PRO A 575 -8.59 -26.68 7.03
CA PRO A 575 -10.02 -26.91 7.23
C PRO A 575 -10.88 -25.70 6.86
N TYR A 576 -10.35 -24.47 6.99
CA TYR A 576 -11.08 -23.25 6.66
C TYR A 576 -11.18 -23.09 5.14
N LEU A 577 -10.08 -23.22 4.41
CA LEU A 577 -10.10 -23.17 2.93
C LEU A 577 -10.88 -24.33 2.32
N TRP A 578 -10.81 -25.53 2.92
CA TRP A 578 -11.61 -26.67 2.48
C TRP A 578 -13.12 -26.46 2.66
N ALA A 579 -13.54 -25.74 3.71
CA ALA A 579 -14.93 -25.36 3.89
C ALA A 579 -15.42 -24.41 2.77
N LEU A 580 -14.63 -23.40 2.41
CA LEU A 580 -14.94 -22.50 1.28
C LEU A 580 -15.05 -23.25 -0.04
N ALA A 581 -14.09 -24.14 -0.32
CA ALA A 581 -14.06 -24.95 -1.53
C ALA A 581 -15.21 -25.98 -1.56
N SER A 582 -15.69 -26.43 -0.42
CA SER A 582 -16.76 -27.44 -0.29
C SER A 582 -18.17 -26.84 -0.16
N ALA A 583 -18.30 -25.51 -0.09
CA ALA A 583 -19.58 -24.84 -0.10
C ALA A 583 -20.38 -25.17 -1.37
N THR A 584 -21.71 -25.25 -1.25
CA THR A 584 -22.58 -25.39 -2.41
C THR A 584 -22.42 -24.16 -3.31
N ILE A 585 -22.18 -24.39 -4.59
CA ILE A 585 -22.05 -23.34 -5.61
C ILE A 585 -23.24 -23.37 -6.56
N ASN A 586 -23.76 -22.19 -6.90
CA ASN A 586 -24.63 -22.00 -8.04
C ASN A 586 -23.76 -21.84 -9.31
N PRO A 587 -23.70 -22.84 -10.21
CA PRO A 587 -22.79 -22.79 -11.36
C PRO A 587 -23.18 -21.75 -12.41
N LYS A 588 -24.37 -21.12 -12.32
CA LYS A 588 -24.78 -20.03 -13.23
C LYS A 588 -24.19 -18.67 -12.84
N THR A 589 -24.02 -18.44 -11.53
CA THR A 589 -23.57 -17.16 -10.95
C THR A 589 -22.15 -17.24 -10.38
N GLY A 590 -21.62 -18.44 -10.16
CA GLY A 590 -20.35 -18.64 -9.45
C GLY A 590 -20.43 -18.36 -7.96
N THR A 591 -21.65 -18.28 -7.39
CA THR A 591 -21.87 -17.86 -5.99
C THR A 591 -22.11 -19.02 -5.04
N SER A 592 -21.67 -18.86 -3.80
CA SER A 592 -22.03 -19.65 -2.63
C SER A 592 -22.74 -18.76 -1.61
N LYS A 593 -23.45 -19.37 -0.64
CA LYS A 593 -24.02 -18.65 0.50
C LYS A 593 -23.24 -18.97 1.76
N PHE A 594 -22.89 -17.94 2.51
CA PHE A 594 -22.19 -18.03 3.79
C PHE A 594 -22.96 -17.25 4.86
N ASN A 595 -22.68 -17.57 6.11
CA ASN A 595 -22.98 -16.67 7.22
C ASN A 595 -21.80 -15.69 7.33
N MET A 596 -22.07 -14.41 7.06
CA MET A 596 -21.07 -13.34 7.19
C MET A 596 -21.01 -12.90 8.65
N ASN A 597 -19.81 -12.87 9.22
CA ASN A 597 -19.57 -12.50 10.60
C ASN A 597 -18.85 -11.15 10.69
N HIS A 598 -19.00 -10.47 11.83
CA HIS A 598 -18.34 -9.20 12.12
C HIS A 598 -18.62 -8.08 11.09
N VAL A 599 -19.73 -8.16 10.36
CA VAL A 599 -20.10 -7.23 9.27
C VAL A 599 -20.35 -5.85 9.85
N ALA A 600 -19.61 -4.83 9.37
CA ALA A 600 -19.85 -3.45 9.74
C ALA A 600 -21.26 -3.00 9.30
N ARG A 601 -22.07 -2.51 10.23
CA ARG A 601 -23.45 -2.05 9.97
C ARG A 601 -23.62 -0.53 10.15
N ALA A 602 -22.81 0.11 10.99
CA ALA A 602 -22.75 1.56 11.19
C ALA A 602 -21.35 1.97 11.68
N PHE A 603 -20.94 3.22 11.40
CA PHE A 603 -19.63 3.75 11.77
C PHE A 603 -19.70 5.22 12.21
N THR A 604 -18.72 5.66 12.98
CA THR A 604 -18.41 7.07 13.22
C THR A 604 -16.89 7.14 13.35
N GLU A 605 -16.23 7.91 12.48
CA GLU A 605 -14.78 8.02 12.45
C GLU A 605 -14.26 8.91 13.59
N ALA A 606 -13.01 8.68 13.98
CA ALA A 606 -12.36 9.46 15.02
C ALA A 606 -12.32 10.95 14.65
N GLY A 607 -12.89 11.80 15.51
CA GLY A 607 -12.98 13.25 15.31
C GLY A 607 -14.22 13.76 14.58
N GLU A 608 -15.06 12.89 13.99
CA GLU A 608 -16.37 13.31 13.45
C GLU A 608 -17.37 13.70 14.56
N ASN A 609 -17.19 13.13 15.75
CA ASN A 609 -17.90 13.50 16.96
C ASN A 609 -16.95 14.24 17.90
N GLU A 610 -17.21 15.53 18.16
CA GLU A 610 -16.42 16.35 19.09
C GLU A 610 -16.32 15.74 20.49
N ALA A 611 -17.38 15.10 21.00
CA ALA A 611 -17.37 14.42 22.29
C ALA A 611 -16.48 13.15 22.31
N GLY A 612 -16.07 12.65 21.14
CA GLY A 612 -15.10 11.58 20.99
C GLY A 612 -13.64 12.05 20.99
N ILE A 613 -13.37 13.36 20.98
CA ILE A 613 -12.01 13.92 21.02
C ILE A 613 -11.56 14.01 22.49
N LEU A 614 -10.37 13.49 22.80
CA LEU A 614 -9.91 13.42 24.18
C LEU A 614 -9.35 14.78 24.67
N PRO A 615 -9.63 15.16 25.93
CA PRO A 615 -8.95 16.28 26.59
C PRO A 615 -7.49 15.90 26.91
N ALA A 616 -6.73 16.85 27.46
CA ALA A 616 -5.44 16.52 28.06
C ALA A 616 -5.66 15.64 29.30
N LEU A 617 -4.84 14.61 29.49
CA LEU A 617 -4.89 13.68 30.62
C LEU A 617 -3.49 13.43 31.16
N LYS A 618 -3.37 13.27 32.47
CA LYS A 618 -2.14 12.82 33.13
C LYS A 618 -2.03 11.31 33.16
N ALA A 619 -0.80 10.81 33.24
CA ALA A 619 -0.54 9.39 33.41
C ALA A 619 -1.31 8.83 34.62
N GLY A 620 -2.13 7.81 34.39
CA GLY A 620 -2.97 7.16 35.39
C GLY A 620 -4.38 7.75 35.54
N GLU A 621 -4.71 8.89 34.92
CA GLU A 621 -6.08 9.44 34.92
C GLU A 621 -7.00 8.63 34.00
N GLU A 622 -8.27 8.54 34.40
CA GLU A 622 -9.33 7.89 33.63
C GLU A 622 -10.30 8.93 33.07
N TRP A 623 -10.59 8.84 31.78
CA TRP A 623 -11.58 9.67 31.10
C TRP A 623 -12.69 8.80 30.53
N THR A 624 -13.95 9.17 30.79
CA THR A 624 -15.12 8.41 30.32
C THR A 624 -15.99 9.26 29.40
N ASN A 625 -16.30 8.70 28.23
CA ASN A 625 -17.27 9.25 27.28
C ASN A 625 -18.50 8.34 27.15
N SER A 626 -19.66 8.92 26.81
CA SER A 626 -20.85 8.18 26.41
C SER A 626 -21.36 8.67 25.05
N TYR A 627 -21.54 7.76 24.11
CA TYR A 627 -21.99 8.04 22.75
C TYR A 627 -23.21 7.18 22.37
N ASN A 628 -24.15 7.74 21.60
CA ASN A 628 -25.26 6.98 21.02
C ASN A 628 -25.03 6.80 19.51
N LEU A 629 -24.54 5.62 19.13
CA LEU A 629 -24.38 5.25 17.72
C LEU A 629 -25.75 4.91 17.15
N LYS A 630 -26.17 5.56 16.06
CA LYS A 630 -27.52 5.41 15.51
C LYS A 630 -27.73 4.01 14.90
N TRP A 631 -28.94 3.45 15.03
CA TRP A 631 -29.30 2.26 14.23
C TRP A 631 -29.30 2.62 12.73
N PRO A 632 -28.62 1.86 11.85
CA PRO A 632 -28.65 2.09 10.42
C PRO A 632 -30.05 1.75 9.87
N LYS A 633 -30.44 2.41 8.78
CA LYS A 633 -31.78 2.34 8.20
C LYS A 633 -31.73 1.70 6.81
N ASN A 634 -32.83 1.05 6.42
CA ASN A 634 -33.08 0.56 5.07
C ASN A 634 -32.06 -0.46 4.50
N LEU A 635 -31.26 -1.10 5.37
CA LEU A 635 -30.32 -2.15 4.94
C LEU A 635 -31.07 -3.45 4.59
N THR A 636 -30.59 -4.17 3.59
CA THR A 636 -31.11 -5.48 3.15
C THR A 636 -29.94 -6.46 3.00
N PRO A 637 -29.79 -7.50 3.85
CA PRO A 637 -30.68 -7.88 4.96
C PRO A 637 -30.78 -6.83 6.07
N ALA A 638 -31.92 -6.78 6.77
CA ALA A 638 -32.09 -5.91 7.93
C ALA A 638 -31.15 -6.32 9.10
N VAL A 639 -30.84 -5.37 9.99
CA VAL A 639 -29.97 -5.63 11.16
C VAL A 639 -30.66 -6.54 12.17
N ASN A 640 -30.06 -7.68 12.50
CA ASN A 640 -30.42 -8.47 13.66
C ASN A 640 -29.72 -7.91 14.92
N LYS A 641 -30.47 -7.11 15.69
CA LYS A 641 -29.98 -6.48 16.93
C LYS A 641 -29.46 -7.47 17.97
N GLY A 642 -29.93 -8.73 17.96
CA GLY A 642 -29.48 -9.78 18.88
C GLY A 642 -28.08 -10.31 18.57
N ASN A 643 -27.61 -10.13 17.33
CA ASN A 643 -26.28 -10.56 16.87
C ASN A 643 -25.27 -9.39 16.80
N CYS A 644 -25.63 -8.23 17.37
CA CYS A 644 -24.81 -7.03 17.29
C CYS A 644 -23.77 -6.93 18.41
N SER A 645 -22.58 -6.49 18.04
CA SER A 645 -21.49 -6.08 18.93
C SER A 645 -21.06 -4.65 18.60
N VAL A 646 -20.46 -3.96 19.56
CA VAL A 646 -19.82 -2.66 19.34
C VAL A 646 -18.32 -2.80 19.49
N ALA A 647 -17.58 -2.13 18.59
CA ALA A 647 -16.15 -1.93 18.72
C ALA A 647 -15.85 -0.44 18.85
N VAL A 648 -14.84 -0.11 19.65
CA VAL A 648 -14.33 1.25 19.83
C VAL A 648 -12.83 1.25 19.58
N TYR A 649 -12.36 2.20 18.80
CA TYR A 649 -10.94 2.39 18.49
C TYR A 649 -10.45 3.66 19.18
N LEU A 650 -9.26 3.61 19.78
CA LEU A 650 -8.52 4.80 20.16
C LEU A 650 -7.52 5.12 19.04
N VAL A 651 -7.76 6.21 18.34
CA VAL A 651 -6.97 6.64 17.18
C VAL A 651 -6.07 7.80 17.60
N ASP A 652 -4.77 7.73 17.27
CA ASP A 652 -3.88 8.89 17.38
C ASP A 652 -4.19 9.85 16.23
N ALA A 653 -4.65 11.07 16.55
CA ALA A 653 -5.09 12.05 15.56
C ALA A 653 -3.94 12.56 14.66
N SER A 654 -2.68 12.42 15.09
CA SER A 654 -1.52 12.85 14.30
C SER A 654 -1.15 11.83 13.21
N THR A 655 -1.37 10.53 13.41
CA THR A 655 -1.00 9.45 12.48
C THR A 655 -2.20 8.68 11.90
N GLY A 656 -3.41 8.82 12.45
CA GLY A 656 -4.58 8.03 12.04
C GLY A 656 -4.50 6.54 12.40
N LYS A 657 -3.43 6.11 13.11
CA LYS A 657 -3.27 4.73 13.59
C LYS A 657 -4.20 4.44 14.75
N ILE A 658 -4.71 3.21 14.80
CA ILE A 658 -5.41 2.68 15.95
C ILE A 658 -4.37 2.21 16.96
N VAL A 659 -4.22 2.97 18.05
CA VAL A 659 -3.28 2.65 19.12
C VAL A 659 -3.72 1.42 19.90
N THR A 660 -5.03 1.27 20.11
CA THR A 660 -5.65 0.08 20.70
C THR A 660 -7.16 0.15 20.45
N GLY A 661 -7.88 -0.95 20.67
CA GLY A 661 -9.32 -1.00 20.50
C GLY A 661 -9.95 -2.08 21.38
N CYS A 662 -11.26 -1.99 21.58
CA CYS A 662 -12.01 -2.94 22.40
C CYS A 662 -13.36 -3.26 21.74
N GLN A 663 -13.75 -4.54 21.72
CA GLN A 663 -15.01 -5.02 21.17
C GLN A 663 -15.80 -5.76 22.27
N THR A 664 -17.11 -5.55 22.33
CA THR A 664 -18.01 -6.21 23.28
C THR A 664 -19.41 -6.38 22.68
N LYS A 665 -20.16 -7.40 23.11
CA LYS A 665 -21.55 -7.59 22.67
C LYS A 665 -22.47 -6.54 23.30
N LEU A 666 -23.61 -6.29 22.66
CA LEU A 666 -24.65 -5.48 23.30
C LEU A 666 -25.20 -6.19 24.55
N GLY A 667 -25.17 -5.49 25.68
CA GLY A 667 -25.47 -6.00 27.02
C GLY A 667 -24.22 -6.30 27.86
N GLU A 668 -23.02 -6.31 27.26
CA GLU A 668 -21.77 -6.70 27.92
C GLU A 668 -20.82 -5.51 28.17
N THR A 669 -19.78 -5.76 28.95
CA THR A 669 -18.63 -4.88 29.16
C THR A 669 -17.36 -5.68 28.89
N ASN A 670 -16.38 -5.09 28.22
CA ASN A 670 -15.06 -5.66 28.02
C ASN A 670 -13.98 -4.63 28.35
N THR A 671 -12.84 -5.10 28.86
CA THR A 671 -11.69 -4.28 29.26
C THR A 671 -10.43 -4.86 28.65
N VAL A 672 -9.57 -3.98 28.13
CA VAL A 672 -8.27 -4.32 27.55
C VAL A 672 -7.19 -3.49 28.25
N ASP A 673 -6.65 -4.06 29.32
CA ASP A 673 -5.69 -3.45 30.25
C ASP A 673 -4.50 -4.37 30.58
N GLU A 674 -4.34 -5.47 29.84
CA GLU A 674 -3.24 -6.41 30.03
C GLU A 674 -1.88 -5.72 29.83
N THR A 675 -1.08 -5.68 30.89
CA THR A 675 0.26 -5.08 30.84
C THR A 675 1.26 -6.00 30.14
N MET A 676 2.20 -5.38 29.45
CA MET A 676 3.49 -5.95 29.12
C MET A 676 4.28 -6.06 30.41
N THR A 677 4.53 -7.28 30.89
CA THR A 677 5.54 -7.46 31.93
C THR A 677 6.90 -7.17 31.30
N GLY A 678 7.65 -6.20 31.85
CA GLY A 678 8.93 -5.72 31.33
C GLY A 678 10.07 -6.75 31.24
N ILE A 679 9.80 -8.03 31.52
CA ILE A 679 10.72 -9.17 31.38
C ILE A 679 10.87 -9.56 29.90
N ASN A 680 11.20 -8.60 29.04
CA ASN A 680 11.72 -8.87 27.70
C ASN A 680 13.25 -8.67 27.62
N ASP A 681 13.82 -7.85 28.50
CA ASP A 681 15.27 -7.82 28.76
C ASP A 681 15.54 -8.20 30.22
N VAL A 682 16.02 -9.43 30.44
CA VAL A 682 17.00 -9.66 31.51
C VAL A 682 18.36 -9.36 30.88
N THR A 683 18.71 -8.08 30.77
CA THR A 683 20.11 -7.69 30.58
C THR A 683 20.87 -8.09 31.82
N VAL A 684 21.41 -9.31 31.82
CA VAL A 684 22.50 -9.69 32.73
C VAL A 684 23.63 -8.73 32.44
N ALA A 685 24.17 -8.08 33.46
CA ALA A 685 25.30 -7.18 33.29
C ALA A 685 26.44 -7.95 32.64
N ASN A 686 26.99 -7.43 31.53
CA ASN A 686 28.14 -8.03 30.83
C ASN A 686 29.41 -7.90 31.68
N ASN A 687 29.53 -8.67 32.75
CA ASN A 687 30.81 -9.00 33.33
C ASN A 687 31.50 -9.98 32.37
N ALA A 688 32.78 -9.74 32.04
CA ALA A 688 33.57 -10.60 31.17
C ALA A 688 33.84 -12.02 31.72
N ALA A 689 33.20 -12.40 32.84
CA ALA A 689 33.29 -13.70 33.49
C ALA A 689 32.01 -14.55 33.38
N ASP A 690 30.89 -13.98 32.93
CA ASP A 690 29.61 -14.69 32.83
C ASP A 690 29.42 -15.33 31.44
N ALA A 691 28.64 -16.41 31.36
CA ALA A 691 28.45 -17.18 30.12
C ALA A 691 27.78 -16.36 29.00
N GLN A 692 28.36 -16.36 27.81
CA GLN A 692 27.77 -15.74 26.62
C GLN A 692 26.79 -16.70 25.96
N ILE A 693 25.63 -16.19 25.55
CA ILE A 693 24.55 -16.98 24.95
C ILE A 693 24.04 -16.23 23.71
N SER A 694 23.89 -16.94 22.60
CA SER A 694 23.31 -16.45 21.35
C SER A 694 22.44 -17.53 20.71
N THR A 695 21.84 -17.26 19.55
CA THR A 695 20.88 -18.15 18.89
C THR A 695 21.16 -18.26 17.40
N VAL A 696 21.27 -19.48 16.88
CA VAL A 696 21.52 -19.79 15.46
C VAL A 696 20.71 -21.03 15.08
N ASP A 697 19.99 -21.00 13.95
CA ASP A 697 19.35 -22.16 13.28
C ASP A 697 18.67 -23.20 14.21
N GLY A 698 17.73 -22.74 15.06
CA GLY A 698 16.98 -23.65 15.95
C GLY A 698 17.78 -24.14 17.18
N ALA A 699 18.88 -23.47 17.52
CA ALA A 699 19.73 -23.81 18.65
C ALA A 699 20.22 -22.57 19.43
N PHE A 700 20.49 -22.77 20.72
CA PHE A 700 21.27 -21.83 21.52
C PHE A 700 22.76 -22.13 21.38
N VAL A 701 23.57 -21.13 21.05
CA VAL A 701 25.04 -21.23 21.07
C VAL A 701 25.53 -20.62 22.38
N VAL A 702 26.20 -21.42 23.21
CA VAL A 702 26.73 -21.01 24.52
C VAL A 702 28.24 -21.03 24.51
N LYS A 703 28.85 -19.94 24.94
CA LYS A 703 30.29 -19.82 25.14
C LYS A 703 30.60 -19.52 26.61
N ALA A 704 31.25 -20.46 27.26
CA ALA A 704 31.42 -20.50 28.72
C ALA A 704 32.62 -21.38 29.12
N HIS A 705 33.12 -21.21 30.35
CA HIS A 705 34.20 -22.04 30.90
C HIS A 705 33.72 -22.88 32.08
N ASN A 706 33.93 -24.19 31.99
CA ASN A 706 33.52 -25.19 32.99
C ASN A 706 32.08 -24.99 33.52
N ALA A 707 31.13 -24.87 32.59
CA ALA A 707 29.72 -24.58 32.86
C ALA A 707 28.80 -25.75 32.48
N THR A 708 27.54 -25.74 32.94
CA THR A 708 26.49 -26.66 32.48
C THR A 708 25.33 -25.89 31.88
N ALA A 709 25.10 -26.07 30.58
CA ALA A 709 23.97 -25.50 29.84
C ALA A 709 22.79 -26.49 29.77
N ARG A 710 21.57 -25.99 29.94
CA ARG A 710 20.31 -26.76 29.88
C ARG A 710 19.22 -25.95 29.20
N VAL A 711 18.63 -26.47 28.14
CA VAL A 711 17.48 -25.89 27.43
C VAL A 711 16.20 -26.55 27.90
N PHE A 712 15.18 -25.74 28.17
CA PHE A 712 13.84 -26.14 28.57
C PHE A 712 12.81 -25.61 27.57
N ASP A 713 11.71 -26.33 27.39
CA ASP A 713 10.54 -25.83 26.67
C ASP A 713 9.67 -24.90 27.53
N ALA A 714 8.64 -24.32 26.92
CA ALA A 714 7.66 -23.45 27.61
C ALA A 714 6.85 -24.15 28.73
N GLN A 715 6.93 -25.48 28.87
CA GLN A 715 6.34 -26.24 29.97
C GLN A 715 7.36 -26.58 31.07
N GLY A 716 8.61 -26.13 30.94
CA GLY A 716 9.69 -26.40 31.89
C GLY A 716 10.31 -27.80 31.76
N ARG A 717 10.03 -28.54 30.69
CA ARG A 717 10.64 -29.86 30.44
C ARG A 717 12.02 -29.67 29.82
N LEU A 718 13.00 -30.44 30.27
CA LEU A 718 14.36 -30.42 29.71
C LEU A 718 14.36 -30.97 28.28
N VAL A 719 14.93 -30.19 27.35
CA VAL A 719 14.99 -30.47 25.91
C VAL A 719 16.39 -30.94 25.49
N SER A 720 17.42 -30.21 25.88
CA SER A 720 18.82 -30.55 25.63
C SER A 720 19.74 -30.01 26.74
N SER A 721 20.90 -30.62 26.91
CA SER A 721 21.88 -30.18 27.91
C SER A 721 23.31 -30.58 27.53
N ALA A 722 24.29 -29.74 27.91
CA ALA A 722 25.70 -29.98 27.66
C ALA A 722 26.58 -29.38 28.77
N THR A 723 27.72 -30.00 29.03
CA THR A 723 28.84 -29.33 29.72
C THR A 723 29.55 -28.44 28.70
N VAL A 724 29.91 -27.23 29.10
CA VAL A 724 30.52 -26.20 28.23
C VAL A 724 31.88 -25.79 28.76
N ASP A 725 32.92 -26.00 27.97
CA ASP A 725 34.23 -25.40 28.19
C ASP A 725 34.81 -25.01 26.83
N GLY A 726 34.67 -23.73 26.47
CA GLY A 726 34.74 -23.26 25.09
C GLY A 726 33.35 -22.87 24.57
N GLU A 727 32.91 -23.45 23.46
CA GLU A 727 31.65 -23.12 22.78
C GLU A 727 30.87 -24.38 22.41
N VAL A 728 29.53 -24.37 22.58
CA VAL A 728 28.65 -25.50 22.21
C VAL A 728 27.32 -25.00 21.68
N SER A 729 26.71 -25.77 20.77
CA SER A 729 25.35 -25.55 20.27
C SER A 729 24.36 -26.55 20.90
N LEU A 730 23.23 -26.04 21.40
CA LEU A 730 22.16 -26.81 22.03
C LEU A 730 20.84 -26.65 21.24
N PRO A 731 20.44 -27.66 20.44
CA PRO A 731 19.21 -27.60 19.64
C PRO A 731 17.94 -27.64 20.50
N THR A 732 16.88 -26.98 20.01
CA THR A 732 15.57 -26.89 20.68
C THR A 732 14.55 -27.92 20.19
N PHE A 733 14.83 -28.60 19.07
CA PHE A 733 13.99 -29.68 18.50
C PHE A 733 12.50 -29.31 18.28
N GLY A 734 12.20 -28.05 17.97
CA GLY A 734 10.85 -27.61 17.62
C GLY A 734 10.76 -26.10 17.45
N THR A 735 9.59 -25.61 17.04
CA THR A 735 9.25 -24.19 17.01
C THR A 735 8.46 -23.81 18.27
N GLY A 736 8.74 -22.63 18.83
CA GLY A 736 8.12 -22.14 20.06
C GLY A 736 9.08 -21.43 21.01
N LEU A 737 8.62 -21.20 22.24
CA LEU A 737 9.40 -20.54 23.29
C LEU A 737 10.26 -21.57 24.03
N PHE A 738 11.55 -21.30 24.10
CA PHE A 738 12.53 -22.08 24.86
C PHE A 738 13.31 -21.19 25.82
N ILE A 739 13.76 -21.79 26.92
CA ILE A 739 14.52 -21.12 27.98
C ILE A 739 15.83 -21.89 28.17
N ILE A 740 16.96 -21.23 28.03
CA ILE A 740 18.26 -21.82 28.39
C ILE A 740 18.72 -21.29 29.75
N ARG A 741 19.23 -22.20 30.59
CA ARG A 741 19.95 -21.90 31.83
C ARG A 741 21.38 -22.40 31.71
N VAL A 742 22.35 -21.56 32.04
CA VAL A 742 23.78 -21.91 32.07
C VAL A 742 24.30 -21.68 33.49
N ASP A 743 24.70 -22.76 34.16
CA ASP A 743 25.30 -22.71 35.49
C ASP A 743 26.83 -22.70 35.38
N GLN A 744 27.48 -21.65 35.86
CA GLN A 744 28.94 -21.46 35.83
C GLN A 744 29.43 -20.92 37.17
N ALA A 745 30.46 -21.55 37.77
CA ALA A 745 31.10 -21.08 39.01
C ALA A 745 30.14 -20.70 40.16
N GLY A 746 29.02 -21.42 40.32
CA GLY A 746 27.99 -21.15 41.34
C GLY A 746 26.98 -20.05 40.99
N ARG A 747 27.04 -19.49 39.78
CA ARG A 747 26.05 -18.54 39.23
C ARG A 747 25.21 -19.22 38.15
N SER A 748 24.02 -18.66 37.89
CA SER A 748 23.11 -19.12 36.84
C SER A 748 22.75 -17.97 35.91
N THR A 749 23.18 -18.03 34.64
CA THR A 749 22.69 -17.17 33.57
C THR A 749 21.43 -17.81 32.97
N THR A 750 20.42 -17.02 32.57
CA THR A 750 19.21 -17.55 31.92
C THR A 750 18.77 -16.63 30.80
N GLN A 751 18.44 -17.19 29.64
CA GLN A 751 17.93 -16.48 28.47
C GLN A 751 16.71 -17.20 27.90
N LYS A 752 15.75 -16.45 27.39
CA LYS A 752 14.61 -16.96 26.62
C LYS A 752 14.80 -16.65 25.14
N ALA A 753 14.37 -17.54 24.26
CA ALA A 753 14.32 -17.30 22.82
C ALA A 753 13.11 -17.98 22.19
N LEU A 754 12.63 -17.41 21.09
CA LEU A 754 11.62 -18.00 20.23
C LEU A 754 12.33 -18.56 19.00
N PHE A 755 12.08 -19.84 18.67
CA PHE A 755 12.61 -20.52 17.49
C PHE A 755 11.48 -21.00 16.57
#